data_AF-A0A815DLC6-F1
#
_entry.id   AF-A0A815DLC6-F1
#
_cell.length_a   1.000
_cell.length_b   1.000
_cell.length_c   1.000
_cell.angle_alpha   90.00
_cell.angle_beta   90.00
_cell.angle_gamma   90.00
#
_symmetry.space_group_name_H-M   'P 1'
#
loop_
_entity.id
_entity.type
_entity.pdbx_description
1 polymer ?
#
loop_
_entity_poly.entity_id
_entity_poly.type
_entity_poly.pdbx_seq_one_letter_code
_entity_poly.pdbx_strand_id
1 'polypeptide(L)'
;TVRVNINNRVQDASQFTPLHLSVQIGSEIILRNLILAGANINDVTANRRSALHIAAENNRAVICSILLENHIQANLLDANSNTALHLAIQHGHLDVVRCLLAESDIDILTLNAKGMNCLHMLAAFCKENTQAIFEIILKNHPTFPLDIQDGQGNTALILAYKNGQGQLCRALVTAGANLSICNSEGMSIFTIPAASRALLVNILDVITREPPWGESETCLECGTKFTITNRRHHCRHCGRVLCKRCSVNELPIMKFNLQKPIRMTRHRFSSEEITLCRRSLLAWYDKHKRKLPWRDWHDTDSNIVAYRVLVSELMLQQTQVATVIRYYETWMNQWPNVNSLANASEDDILKCWAGLGYYNRARNLHKCAQLIVNEYNGEFPHDLDIMINRLPGVGRYTAGAVSSIAFSLPNPILDGNVIRVLSRLRCIGSDLKKKSTTDHLWSLAADLVCPERPGDLNQSLMELGATICTPQKPKCTECPIQKQCLAYQQQIHQSSTDIEQCSTNCTFCLKPTDIDSSRSLVEHYPRKKVKTKQREETSFILVLYRLNPQLEFLMLKQKQSNLLSGLWSFFEVISPPDFDQMNERKRKTFLIEQIQHISCNIDNIKLAGQCRHLFSHIDKQYIIYYALDDLSIPTAQAQWFTEEQVLTSAISTAMKKVFNVALTQIKLRAFNGKKNGTLENYFKKKPL
;
A
#
# COMPACT_ATOMS: atom_id res chain seq x y z
N THR A 1 -47.01 68.58 33.09
CA THR A 1 -45.73 67.99 32.66
C THR A 1 -46.01 66.62 32.08
N VAL A 2 -45.83 66.43 30.77
CA VAL A 2 -46.01 65.11 30.14
C VAL A 2 -44.85 64.22 30.59
N ARG A 3 -45.13 63.19 31.40
CA ARG A 3 -44.14 62.18 31.78
C ARG A 3 -44.04 61.15 30.65
N VAL A 4 -43.17 61.41 29.68
CA VAL A 4 -42.86 60.45 28.60
C VAL A 4 -41.77 59.49 29.09
N ASN A 5 -42.01 58.19 29.00
CA ASN A 5 -40.96 57.19 29.24
C ASN A 5 -40.01 57.16 28.04
N ILE A 6 -38.80 57.67 28.22
CA ILE A 6 -37.77 57.81 27.18
C ILE A 6 -37.17 56.48 26.72
N ASN A 7 -37.41 55.39 27.46
CA ASN A 7 -36.93 54.05 27.15
C ASN A 7 -38.01 53.16 26.49
N ASN A 8 -39.18 53.73 26.16
CA ASN A 8 -40.25 52.96 25.53
C ASN A 8 -39.82 52.48 24.13
N ARG A 9 -40.05 51.20 23.84
CA ARG A 9 -39.63 50.58 22.58
C ARG A 9 -40.71 50.76 21.52
N VAL A 10 -40.31 50.87 20.25
CA VAL A 10 -41.26 50.76 19.13
C VAL A 10 -41.88 49.37 19.12
N GLN A 11 -43.17 49.27 18.76
CA GLN A 11 -43.92 48.01 18.74
C GLN A 11 -43.68 47.17 17.49
N ASP A 12 -42.72 47.55 16.64
CA ASP A 12 -42.32 46.74 15.49
C ASP A 12 -41.36 45.61 15.91
N ALA A 13 -41.00 44.78 14.94
CA ALA A 13 -40.10 43.64 15.15
C ALA A 13 -38.68 44.04 15.57
N SER A 14 -38.29 45.31 15.40
CA SER A 14 -36.94 45.79 15.70
C SER A 14 -36.76 46.12 17.19
N GLN A 15 -37.85 46.50 17.87
CA GLN A 15 -37.86 46.89 19.29
C GLN A 15 -36.86 48.01 19.62
N PHE A 16 -36.69 48.97 18.70
CA PHE A 16 -35.78 50.10 18.89
C PHE A 16 -36.27 51.05 19.99
N THR A 17 -35.32 51.62 20.72
CA THR A 17 -35.58 52.73 21.67
C THR A 17 -35.36 54.06 20.95
N PRO A 18 -35.85 55.19 21.49
CA PRO A 18 -35.52 56.52 20.98
C PRO A 18 -34.00 56.74 20.84
N LEU A 19 -33.21 56.15 21.76
CA LEU A 19 -31.75 56.14 21.69
C LEU A 19 -31.25 55.42 20.43
N HIS A 20 -31.70 54.19 20.16
CA HIS A 20 -31.33 53.42 18.96
C HIS A 20 -31.68 54.16 17.66
N LEU A 21 -32.86 54.78 17.60
CA LEU A 21 -33.30 55.56 16.43
C LEU A 21 -32.41 56.80 16.21
N SER A 22 -32.02 57.50 17.27
CA SER A 22 -31.12 58.66 17.18
C SER A 22 -29.75 58.29 16.62
N VAL A 23 -29.24 57.12 16.99
CA VAL A 23 -27.97 56.57 16.50
C VAL A 23 -28.07 56.16 15.04
N GLN A 24 -29.16 55.51 14.64
CA GLN A 24 -29.41 55.11 13.25
C GLN A 24 -29.50 56.33 12.32
N ILE A 25 -30.19 57.39 12.75
CA ILE A 25 -30.31 58.65 12.01
C ILE A 25 -28.95 59.37 11.95
N GLY A 26 -28.13 59.24 12.99
CA GLY A 26 -26.83 59.90 13.10
C GLY A 26 -26.89 61.29 13.73
N SER A 27 -27.92 61.59 14.53
CA SER A 27 -28.07 62.91 15.15
C SER A 27 -27.42 62.96 16.53
N GLU A 28 -26.25 63.61 16.60
CA GLU A 28 -25.49 63.80 17.84
C GLU A 28 -26.25 64.61 18.89
N ILE A 29 -26.99 65.64 18.44
CA ILE A 29 -27.76 66.53 19.33
C ILE A 29 -28.89 65.75 20.01
N ILE A 30 -29.63 64.95 19.24
CA ILE A 30 -30.72 64.12 19.78
C ILE A 30 -30.12 63.09 20.74
N LEU A 31 -29.02 62.44 20.36
CA LEU A 31 -28.35 61.45 21.19
C LEU A 31 -27.94 62.03 22.57
N ARG A 32 -27.24 63.17 22.59
CA ARG A 32 -26.79 63.82 23.83
C ARG A 32 -27.97 64.23 24.71
N ASN A 33 -29.03 64.79 24.12
CA ASN A 33 -30.23 65.16 24.85
C ASN A 33 -30.96 63.96 25.45
N LEU A 34 -31.02 62.83 24.74
CA LEU A 34 -31.62 61.60 25.25
C LEU A 34 -30.81 61.01 26.41
N ILE A 35 -29.48 61.02 26.32
CA ILE A 35 -28.59 60.58 27.42
C ILE A 35 -28.79 61.46 28.66
N LEU A 36 -28.79 62.79 28.51
CA LEU A 36 -29.04 63.74 29.61
C LEU A 36 -30.43 63.56 30.25
N ALA A 37 -31.42 63.14 29.47
CA ALA A 37 -32.77 62.87 29.93
C ALA A 37 -32.93 61.47 30.60
N GLY A 38 -31.85 60.70 30.76
CA GLY A 38 -31.83 59.42 31.47
C GLY A 38 -32.18 58.20 30.62
N ALA A 39 -31.91 58.25 29.31
CA ALA A 39 -32.04 57.07 28.45
C ALA A 39 -31.06 55.97 28.87
N ASN A 40 -31.51 54.71 28.90
CA ASN A 40 -30.64 53.57 29.25
C ASN A 40 -29.69 53.25 28.08
N ILE A 41 -28.39 53.50 28.29
CA ILE A 41 -27.37 53.40 27.23
C ILE A 41 -27.08 51.94 26.82
N ASN A 42 -27.33 50.98 27.72
CA ASN A 42 -27.06 49.56 27.52
C ASN A 42 -28.31 48.76 27.09
N ASP A 43 -29.40 49.45 26.73
CA ASP A 43 -30.56 48.77 26.16
C ASP A 43 -30.19 48.08 24.85
N VAL A 44 -30.84 46.94 24.61
CA VAL A 44 -30.63 46.12 23.42
C VAL A 44 -31.92 45.95 22.64
N THR A 45 -31.78 45.93 21.32
CA THR A 45 -32.83 45.64 20.34
C THR A 45 -33.25 44.16 20.38
N ALA A 46 -34.27 43.77 19.60
CA ALA A 46 -34.71 42.37 19.50
C ALA A 46 -33.58 41.40 19.07
N ASN A 47 -32.65 41.88 18.25
CA ASN A 47 -31.47 41.12 17.79
C ASN A 47 -30.27 41.23 18.73
N ARG A 48 -30.48 41.65 19.98
CA ARG A 48 -29.45 41.91 20.99
C ARG A 48 -28.40 42.95 20.57
N ARG A 49 -28.68 43.78 19.56
CA ARG A 49 -27.78 44.88 19.17
C ARG A 49 -27.93 46.04 20.14
N SER A 50 -26.82 46.54 20.67
CA SER A 50 -26.75 47.80 21.42
C SER A 50 -26.62 49.02 20.50
N ALA A 51 -26.77 50.22 21.06
CA ALA A 51 -26.49 51.48 20.37
C ALA A 51 -25.10 51.49 19.71
N LEU A 52 -24.08 50.89 20.35
CA LEU A 52 -22.73 50.81 19.79
C LEU A 52 -22.65 49.95 18.53
N HIS A 53 -23.42 48.86 18.44
CA HIS A 53 -23.48 48.02 17.24
C HIS A 53 -24.07 48.77 16.05
N ILE A 54 -25.14 49.54 16.28
CA ILE A 54 -25.81 50.33 15.24
C ILE A 54 -24.89 51.47 14.77
N ALA A 55 -24.22 52.14 15.70
CA ALA A 55 -23.23 53.18 15.38
C ALA A 55 -22.07 52.62 14.55
N ALA A 56 -21.61 51.40 14.91
CA ALA A 56 -20.54 50.72 14.20
C ALA A 56 -20.93 50.26 12.80
N GLU A 57 -22.14 49.75 12.59
CA GLU A 57 -22.65 49.34 11.28
C GLU A 57 -22.81 50.53 10.32
N ASN A 58 -23.21 51.70 10.84
CA ASN A 58 -23.53 52.91 10.06
C ASN A 58 -22.37 53.93 9.95
N ASN A 59 -21.13 53.53 10.26
CA ASN A 59 -19.94 54.37 10.19
C ASN A 59 -20.03 55.70 10.98
N ARG A 60 -20.53 55.65 12.23
CA ARG A 60 -20.73 56.86 13.05
C ARG A 60 -19.70 57.00 14.17
N ALA A 61 -18.46 57.31 13.82
CA ALA A 61 -17.35 57.39 14.78
C ALA A 61 -17.59 58.38 15.93
N VAL A 62 -18.10 59.58 15.66
CA VAL A 62 -18.40 60.59 16.70
C VAL A 62 -19.47 60.09 17.67
N ILE A 63 -20.47 59.36 17.18
CA ILE A 63 -21.50 58.75 18.03
C ILE A 63 -20.91 57.62 18.89
N CYS A 64 -19.98 56.82 18.34
CA CYS A 64 -19.25 55.83 19.14
C CYS A 64 -18.51 56.50 20.30
N SER A 65 -17.78 57.61 20.05
CA SER A 65 -17.10 58.36 21.11
C SER A 65 -18.07 58.88 22.18
N ILE A 66 -19.20 59.47 21.78
CA ILE A 66 -20.23 59.94 22.72
C ILE A 66 -20.76 58.78 23.59
N LEU A 67 -21.02 57.62 23.00
CA LEU A 67 -21.52 56.46 23.73
C LEU A 67 -20.47 55.89 24.69
N LEU A 68 -19.20 55.84 24.28
CA LEU A 68 -18.07 55.37 25.09
C LEU A 68 -17.76 56.32 26.26
N GLU A 69 -17.77 57.63 26.03
CA GLU A 69 -17.65 58.67 27.06
C GLU A 69 -18.73 58.53 28.15
N ASN A 70 -19.89 57.99 27.80
CA ASN A 70 -21.02 57.76 28.71
C ASN A 70 -21.09 56.30 29.21
N HIS A 71 -19.96 55.58 29.21
CA HIS A 71 -19.79 54.25 29.81
C HIS A 71 -20.71 53.15 29.24
N ILE A 72 -20.97 53.16 27.93
CA ILE A 72 -21.62 52.02 27.26
C ILE A 72 -20.75 50.75 27.38
N GLN A 73 -21.38 49.60 27.54
CA GLN A 73 -20.70 48.31 27.56
C GLN A 73 -20.24 47.91 26.15
N ALA A 74 -18.94 48.07 25.87
CA ALA A 74 -18.34 47.80 24.55
C ALA A 74 -18.33 46.31 24.14
N ASN A 75 -18.32 45.40 25.13
CA ASN A 75 -18.22 43.95 24.94
C ASN A 75 -19.58 43.23 24.83
N LEU A 76 -20.68 43.97 24.66
CA LEU A 76 -21.97 43.35 24.41
C LEU A 76 -21.96 42.58 23.09
N LEU A 77 -22.68 41.47 23.05
CA LEU A 77 -22.77 40.57 21.90
C LEU A 77 -24.15 40.66 21.26
N ASP A 78 -24.19 40.77 19.93
CA ASP A 78 -25.42 40.65 19.16
C ASP A 78 -25.93 39.19 19.07
N ALA A 79 -27.04 38.97 18.37
CA ALA A 79 -27.61 37.62 18.17
C ALA A 79 -26.67 36.61 17.47
N ASN A 80 -25.64 37.07 16.75
CA ASN A 80 -24.63 36.24 16.09
C ASN A 80 -23.33 36.13 16.91
N SER A 81 -23.35 36.59 18.15
CA SER A 81 -22.18 36.72 19.02
C SER A 81 -21.10 37.66 18.47
N ASN A 82 -21.48 38.65 17.65
CA ASN A 82 -20.56 39.69 17.20
C ASN A 82 -20.49 40.83 18.22
N THR A 83 -19.30 41.39 18.41
CA THR A 83 -19.12 42.70 19.07
C THR A 83 -19.28 43.84 18.06
N ALA A 84 -19.39 45.08 18.53
CA ALA A 84 -19.40 46.26 17.67
C ALA A 84 -18.16 46.35 16.75
N LEU A 85 -17.00 45.85 17.22
CA LEU A 85 -15.77 45.79 16.42
C LEU A 85 -15.90 44.83 15.23
N HIS A 86 -16.56 43.68 15.38
CA HIS A 86 -16.78 42.74 14.28
C HIS A 86 -17.60 43.39 13.15
N LEU A 87 -18.64 44.17 13.50
CA LEU A 87 -19.47 44.88 12.52
C LEU A 87 -18.70 46.02 11.83
N ALA A 88 -17.93 46.80 12.59
CA ALA A 88 -17.10 47.87 12.03
C ALA A 88 -16.08 47.31 11.02
N ILE A 89 -15.44 46.18 11.34
CA ILE A 89 -14.47 45.51 10.47
C ILE A 89 -15.15 44.89 9.24
N GLN A 90 -16.30 44.23 9.41
CA GLN A 90 -17.06 43.63 8.31
C GLN A 90 -17.37 44.64 7.20
N HIS A 91 -17.67 45.88 7.59
CA HIS A 91 -18.00 46.97 6.67
C HIS A 91 -16.81 47.87 6.28
N GLY A 92 -15.62 47.66 6.84
CA GLY A 92 -14.41 48.43 6.49
C GLY A 92 -14.34 49.84 7.08
N HIS A 93 -15.07 50.10 8.16
CA HIS A 93 -15.21 51.44 8.77
C HIS A 93 -14.01 51.80 9.65
N LEU A 94 -12.96 52.34 9.02
CA LEU A 94 -11.67 52.63 9.65
C LEU A 94 -11.75 53.55 10.87
N ASP A 95 -12.53 54.63 10.79
CA ASP A 95 -12.61 55.63 11.86
C ASP A 95 -13.34 55.11 13.09
N VAL A 96 -14.36 54.26 12.88
CA VAL A 96 -15.03 53.56 13.98
C VAL A 96 -14.07 52.55 14.64
N VAL A 97 -13.33 51.77 13.86
CA VAL A 97 -12.34 50.83 14.41
C VAL A 97 -11.30 51.56 15.26
N ARG A 98 -10.84 52.74 14.81
CA ARG A 98 -9.91 53.58 15.56
C ARG A 98 -10.50 54.06 16.89
N CYS A 99 -11.73 54.57 16.86
CA CYS A 99 -12.45 55.01 18.06
C CYS A 99 -12.64 53.86 19.05
N LEU A 100 -13.16 52.71 18.61
CA LEU A 100 -13.39 51.54 19.47
C LEU A 100 -12.10 51.03 20.13
N LEU A 101 -10.98 50.98 19.39
CA LEU A 101 -9.71 50.48 19.94
C LEU A 101 -8.99 51.48 20.85
N ALA A 102 -9.25 52.79 20.69
CA ALA A 102 -8.59 53.83 21.47
C ALA A 102 -9.36 54.21 22.75
N GLU A 103 -10.69 54.18 22.70
CA GLU A 103 -11.57 54.73 23.73
C GLU A 103 -12.33 53.64 24.51
N SER A 104 -12.06 52.34 24.27
CA SER A 104 -12.76 51.26 24.96
C SER A 104 -11.91 50.02 25.26
N ASP A 105 -12.28 49.29 26.31
CA ASP A 105 -11.70 48.00 26.70
C ASP A 105 -12.34 46.83 25.93
N ILE A 106 -12.50 46.98 24.61
CA ILE A 106 -13.14 45.96 23.77
C ILE A 106 -12.23 44.73 23.62
N ASP A 107 -12.77 43.54 23.85
CA ASP A 107 -12.04 42.29 23.66
C ASP A 107 -11.98 41.92 22.18
N ILE A 108 -10.77 42.00 21.63
CA ILE A 108 -10.49 41.76 20.22
C ILE A 108 -10.36 40.25 19.93
N LEU A 109 -10.19 39.42 20.97
CA LEU A 109 -10.07 37.96 20.86
C LEU A 109 -11.42 37.24 20.90
N THR A 110 -12.50 37.96 21.17
CA THR A 110 -13.86 37.41 21.17
C THR A 110 -14.17 36.72 19.84
N LEU A 111 -14.76 35.52 19.93
CA LEU A 111 -15.16 34.72 18.76
C LEU A 111 -16.67 34.82 18.56
N ASN A 112 -17.09 35.02 17.32
CA ASN A 112 -18.52 34.99 16.98
C ASN A 112 -19.07 33.55 16.89
N ALA A 113 -20.36 33.42 16.54
CA ALA A 113 -21.02 32.11 16.45
C ALA A 113 -20.39 31.12 15.44
N LYS A 114 -19.53 31.59 14.53
CA LYS A 114 -18.78 30.76 13.57
C LYS A 114 -17.33 30.50 14.00
N GLY A 115 -16.96 30.88 15.22
CA GLY A 115 -15.58 30.80 15.71
C GLY A 115 -14.63 31.82 15.07
N MET A 116 -15.14 32.88 14.44
CA MET A 116 -14.31 33.90 13.78
C MET A 116 -13.99 35.02 14.74
N ASN A 117 -12.71 35.41 14.81
CA ASN A 117 -12.25 36.64 15.46
C ASN A 117 -12.24 37.83 14.49
N CYS A 118 -11.79 38.99 14.96
CA CYS A 118 -11.68 40.22 14.17
C CYS A 118 -10.84 40.07 12.88
N LEU A 119 -9.75 39.30 12.90
CA LEU A 119 -8.87 39.08 11.75
C LEU A 119 -9.52 38.14 10.72
N HIS A 120 -10.29 37.14 11.17
CA HIS A 120 -11.08 36.32 10.28
C HIS A 120 -12.17 37.14 9.59
N MET A 121 -12.85 38.04 10.32
CA MET A 121 -13.83 38.96 9.72
C MET A 121 -13.20 39.88 8.68
N LEU A 122 -12.02 40.43 9.01
CA LEU A 122 -11.24 41.27 8.11
C LEU A 122 -10.88 40.53 6.81
N ALA A 123 -10.38 39.30 6.93
CA ALA A 123 -9.97 38.50 5.79
C ALA A 123 -11.15 37.95 4.97
N ALA A 124 -12.30 37.68 5.60
CA ALA A 124 -13.45 37.06 4.94
C ALA A 124 -14.39 38.06 4.25
N PHE A 125 -14.65 39.22 4.87
CA PHE A 125 -15.75 40.11 4.47
C PHE A 125 -15.32 41.53 4.08
N CYS A 126 -14.20 42.01 4.61
CA CYS A 126 -13.76 43.39 4.40
C CYS A 126 -13.13 43.57 3.02
N LYS A 127 -13.66 44.50 2.22
CA LYS A 127 -13.19 44.80 0.86
C LYS A 127 -12.33 46.06 0.77
N GLU A 128 -12.51 47.00 1.70
CA GLU A 128 -11.88 48.32 1.72
C GLU A 128 -11.13 48.53 3.03
N ASN A 129 -10.06 49.34 3.05
CA ASN A 129 -9.27 49.65 4.25
C ASN A 129 -8.67 48.43 4.98
N THR A 130 -8.64 47.25 4.35
CA THR A 130 -8.25 45.98 4.99
C THR A 130 -6.86 46.03 5.62
N GLN A 131 -5.87 46.59 4.90
CA GLN A 131 -4.50 46.74 5.40
C GLN A 131 -4.41 47.73 6.56
N ALA A 132 -5.05 48.90 6.42
CA ALA A 132 -5.02 49.95 7.44
C ALA A 132 -5.67 49.47 8.75
N ILE A 133 -6.78 48.73 8.67
CA ILE A 133 -7.43 48.12 9.83
C ILE A 133 -6.51 47.09 10.49
N PHE A 134 -5.83 46.24 9.71
CA PHE A 134 -4.87 45.27 10.24
C PHE A 134 -3.72 45.94 11.00
N GLU A 135 -3.14 47.00 10.43
CA GLU A 135 -2.05 47.77 11.04
C GLU A 135 -2.48 48.44 12.36
N ILE A 136 -3.71 48.96 12.43
CA ILE A 136 -4.25 49.54 13.67
C ILE A 136 -4.44 48.46 14.74
N ILE A 137 -4.95 47.28 14.38
CA ILE A 137 -5.13 46.17 15.33
C ILE A 137 -3.76 45.76 15.92
N LEU A 138 -2.75 45.54 15.08
CA LEU A 138 -1.41 45.18 15.54
C LEU A 138 -0.69 46.30 16.30
N LYS A 139 -0.94 47.57 15.96
CA LYS A 139 -0.36 48.70 16.69
C LYS A 139 -0.87 48.76 18.13
N ASN A 140 -2.16 48.47 18.35
CA ASN A 140 -2.76 48.44 19.69
C ASN A 140 -2.45 47.13 20.43
N HIS A 141 -2.38 46.00 19.71
CA HIS A 141 -2.06 44.68 20.27
C HIS A 141 -0.96 43.95 19.47
N PRO A 142 0.33 44.24 19.74
CA PRO A 142 1.44 43.63 19.02
C PRO A 142 1.56 42.11 19.19
N THR A 143 1.01 41.56 20.27
CA THR A 143 1.04 40.12 20.61
C THR A 143 -0.18 39.36 20.12
N PHE A 144 -0.95 39.91 19.19
CA PHE A 144 -2.17 39.28 18.68
C PHE A 144 -1.87 37.89 18.06
N PRO A 145 -2.58 36.82 18.47
CA PRO A 145 -2.36 35.47 17.94
C PRO A 145 -2.92 35.33 16.51
N LEU A 146 -2.02 35.27 15.52
CA LEU A 146 -2.35 35.23 14.09
C LEU A 146 -2.81 33.85 13.60
N ASP A 147 -2.45 32.80 14.33
CA ASP A 147 -2.60 31.39 13.93
C ASP A 147 -3.86 30.72 14.49
N ILE A 148 -4.76 31.50 15.11
CA ILE A 148 -6.06 31.00 15.56
C ILE A 148 -6.85 30.52 14.34
N GLN A 149 -7.50 29.37 14.50
CA GLN A 149 -8.36 28.77 13.48
C GLN A 149 -9.83 29.05 13.77
N ASP A 150 -10.60 29.35 12.74
CA ASP A 150 -12.06 29.48 12.81
C ASP A 150 -12.75 28.11 12.97
N GLY A 151 -14.09 28.10 13.01
CA GLY A 151 -14.87 26.86 13.11
C GLY A 151 -14.70 25.87 11.94
N GLN A 152 -14.03 26.26 10.85
CA GLN A 152 -13.67 25.41 9.70
C GLN A 152 -12.17 25.08 9.65
N GLY A 153 -11.41 25.44 10.68
CA GLY A 153 -9.96 25.25 10.73
C GLY A 153 -9.17 26.29 9.92
N ASN A 154 -9.80 27.30 9.31
CA ASN A 154 -9.07 28.28 8.51
C ASN A 154 -8.41 29.31 9.42
N THR A 155 -7.17 29.69 9.12
CA THR A 155 -6.55 30.90 9.70
C THR A 155 -6.96 32.14 8.90
N ALA A 156 -6.80 33.32 9.50
CA ALA A 156 -7.00 34.59 8.79
C ALA A 156 -6.16 34.68 7.50
N LEU A 157 -4.96 34.10 7.48
CA LEU A 157 -4.10 34.03 6.30
C LEU A 157 -4.71 33.17 5.18
N ILE A 158 -5.30 32.03 5.51
CA ILE A 158 -5.98 31.16 4.53
C ILE A 158 -7.17 31.87 3.90
N LEU A 159 -7.99 32.56 4.71
CA LEU A 159 -9.15 33.30 4.23
C LEU A 159 -8.74 34.45 3.31
N ALA A 160 -7.73 35.24 3.72
CA ALA A 160 -7.20 36.34 2.94
C ALA A 160 -6.67 35.87 1.58
N TYR A 161 -5.97 34.72 1.57
CA TYR A 161 -5.42 34.13 0.36
C TYR A 161 -6.51 33.61 -0.59
N LYS A 162 -7.53 32.93 -0.06
CA LYS A 162 -8.69 32.44 -0.82
C LYS A 162 -9.44 33.59 -1.50
N ASN A 163 -9.56 34.72 -0.81
CA ASN A 163 -10.20 35.94 -1.31
C ASN A 163 -9.29 36.82 -2.19
N GLY A 164 -8.03 36.45 -2.40
CA GLY A 164 -7.10 37.18 -3.26
C GLY A 164 -6.53 38.48 -2.66
N GLN A 165 -6.59 38.66 -1.34
CA GLN A 165 -6.22 39.90 -0.65
C GLN A 165 -4.69 40.03 -0.44
N GLY A 166 -3.95 40.29 -1.51
CA GLY A 166 -2.46 40.27 -1.46
C GLY A 166 -1.79 41.29 -0.56
N GLN A 167 -2.39 42.45 -0.31
CA GLN A 167 -1.88 43.41 0.68
C GLN A 167 -1.99 42.85 2.11
N LEU A 168 -3.16 42.30 2.48
CA LEU A 168 -3.37 41.69 3.78
C LEU A 168 -2.50 40.44 3.98
N CYS A 169 -2.40 39.56 2.97
CA CYS A 169 -1.52 38.38 3.07
C CYS A 169 -0.06 38.76 3.35
N ARG A 170 0.46 39.80 2.70
CA ARG A 170 1.82 40.30 2.95
C ARG A 170 1.96 40.81 4.38
N ALA A 171 1.02 41.63 4.84
CA ALA A 171 1.04 42.17 6.19
C ALA A 171 0.98 41.05 7.27
N LEU A 172 0.12 40.05 7.08
CA LEU A 172 0.01 38.87 7.97
C LEU A 172 1.32 38.07 8.03
N VAL A 173 1.96 37.84 6.88
CA VAL A 173 3.22 37.10 6.82
C VAL A 173 4.37 37.90 7.42
N THR A 174 4.42 39.23 7.20
CA THR A 174 5.40 40.12 7.85
C THR A 174 5.22 40.17 9.36
N ALA A 175 3.98 40.06 9.85
CA ALA A 175 3.66 39.98 11.27
C ALA A 175 3.94 38.59 11.89
N GLY A 176 4.29 37.58 11.09
CA GLY A 176 4.69 36.26 11.57
C GLY A 176 3.58 35.20 11.53
N ALA A 177 2.59 35.30 10.65
CA ALA A 177 1.60 34.24 10.45
C ALA A 177 2.24 32.94 9.89
N ASN A 178 1.81 31.78 10.40
CA ASN A 178 2.34 30.48 9.98
C ASN A 178 1.73 30.02 8.64
N LEU A 179 2.59 29.73 7.68
CA LEU A 179 2.20 29.35 6.31
C LEU A 179 1.71 27.91 6.17
N SER A 180 2.01 27.05 7.15
CA SER A 180 1.83 25.60 7.04
C SER A 180 0.53 25.07 7.62
N ILE A 181 -0.17 25.88 8.40
CA ILE A 181 -1.36 25.44 9.13
C ILE A 181 -2.40 24.96 8.12
N CYS A 182 -2.92 23.77 8.37
CA CYS A 182 -3.96 23.18 7.54
C CYS A 182 -5.33 23.43 8.17
N ASN A 183 -6.32 23.69 7.32
CA ASN A 183 -7.71 23.70 7.74
C ASN A 183 -8.25 22.28 8.02
N SER A 184 -9.52 22.18 8.42
CA SER A 184 -10.15 20.88 8.72
C SER A 184 -10.18 19.91 7.53
N GLU A 185 -9.97 20.40 6.30
CA GLU A 185 -9.86 19.59 5.07
C GLU A 185 -8.41 19.17 4.75
N GLY A 186 -7.45 19.51 5.61
CA GLY A 186 -6.04 19.20 5.42
C GLY A 186 -5.32 20.11 4.41
N MET A 187 -5.91 21.25 4.05
CA MET A 187 -5.36 22.19 3.08
C MET A 187 -4.66 23.38 3.73
N SER A 188 -3.47 23.72 3.23
CA SER A 188 -2.71 24.94 3.56
C SER A 188 -2.69 25.94 2.41
N ILE A 189 -2.07 27.11 2.61
CA ILE A 189 -1.89 28.13 1.57
C ILE A 189 -1.22 27.59 0.29
N PHE A 190 -0.40 26.53 0.40
CA PHE A 190 0.29 25.89 -0.71
C PHE A 190 -0.59 24.98 -1.56
N THR A 191 -1.69 24.47 -0.98
CA THR A 191 -2.59 23.50 -1.63
C THR A 191 -3.90 24.14 -2.09
N ILE A 192 -4.31 25.24 -1.47
CA ILE A 192 -5.57 25.92 -1.79
C ILE A 192 -5.47 26.59 -3.17
N PRO A 193 -6.46 26.40 -4.06
CA PRO A 193 -6.50 27.11 -5.34
C PRO A 193 -6.68 28.61 -5.09
N ALA A 194 -5.67 29.40 -5.45
CA ALA A 194 -5.65 30.85 -5.26
C ALA A 194 -6.45 31.60 -6.34
N ALA A 195 -6.91 32.81 -6.02
CA ALA A 195 -7.53 33.72 -6.98
C ALA A 195 -6.57 34.17 -8.11
N SER A 196 -5.25 34.24 -7.84
CA SER A 196 -4.22 34.60 -8.84
C SER A 196 -2.90 33.86 -8.61
N ARG A 197 -2.30 33.37 -9.69
CA ARG A 197 -1.01 32.63 -9.69
C ARG A 197 0.18 33.46 -9.19
N ALA A 198 0.10 34.80 -9.31
CA ALA A 198 1.17 35.70 -8.85
C ALA A 198 1.12 35.93 -7.34
N LEU A 199 -0.02 35.66 -6.69
CA LEU A 199 -0.24 36.04 -5.30
C LEU A 199 0.72 35.33 -4.34
N LEU A 200 0.84 34.01 -4.45
CA LEU A 200 1.75 33.23 -3.59
C LEU A 200 3.21 33.62 -3.79
N VAL A 201 3.62 33.83 -5.05
CA VAL A 201 4.99 34.24 -5.38
C VAL A 201 5.30 35.60 -4.75
N ASN A 202 4.39 36.57 -4.95
CA ASN A 202 4.54 37.91 -4.39
C ASN A 202 4.52 37.93 -2.85
N ILE A 203 3.82 37.00 -2.20
CA ILE A 203 3.84 36.85 -0.74
C ILE A 203 5.20 36.32 -0.29
N LEU A 204 5.70 35.26 -0.95
CA LEU A 204 6.96 34.61 -0.60
C LEU A 204 8.19 35.51 -0.85
N ASP A 205 8.15 36.39 -1.85
CA ASP A 205 9.24 37.32 -2.16
C ASP A 205 9.40 38.43 -1.09
N VAL A 206 8.34 38.75 -0.35
CA VAL A 206 8.34 39.80 0.70
C VAL A 206 8.90 39.28 2.03
N ILE A 207 9.17 37.98 2.12
CA ILE A 207 9.68 37.31 3.31
C ILE A 207 11.18 37.62 3.46
N THR A 208 11.50 38.63 4.26
CA THR A 208 12.89 39.04 4.57
C THR A 208 13.55 38.21 5.67
N ARG A 209 12.75 37.49 6.47
CA ARG A 209 13.19 36.61 7.57
C ARG A 209 12.48 35.27 7.46
N GLU A 210 13.09 34.20 7.96
CA GLU A 210 12.47 32.88 7.94
C GLU A 210 11.10 32.92 8.66
N PRO A 211 9.99 32.62 7.95
CA PRO A 211 8.66 32.67 8.53
C PRO A 211 8.46 31.43 9.41
N PRO A 212 7.52 31.46 10.37
CA PRO A 212 7.15 30.26 11.10
C PRO A 212 6.55 29.25 10.12
N TRP A 213 7.22 28.11 10.01
CA TRP A 213 6.78 26.96 9.23
C TRP A 213 6.18 25.90 10.14
N GLY A 214 5.55 24.90 9.54
CA GLY A 214 5.03 23.74 10.24
C GLY A 214 6.18 22.90 10.76
N GLU A 215 6.07 22.48 12.01
CA GLU A 215 7.06 21.60 12.61
C GLU A 215 6.70 20.13 12.37
N SER A 216 7.69 19.36 11.97
CA SER A 216 7.64 17.90 11.92
C SER A 216 8.96 17.37 12.47
N GLU A 217 8.90 16.35 13.31
CA GLU A 217 10.09 15.69 13.86
C GLU A 217 10.81 14.80 12.83
N THR A 218 10.15 14.51 11.70
CA THR A 218 10.66 13.65 10.63
C THR A 218 10.61 14.32 9.27
N CYS A 219 11.58 14.01 8.41
CA CYS A 219 11.53 14.35 7.00
C CYS A 219 10.30 13.72 6.35
N LEU A 220 9.41 14.54 5.79
CA LEU A 220 8.17 14.09 5.18
C LEU A 220 8.39 13.24 3.91
N GLU A 221 9.61 13.20 3.37
CA GLU A 221 9.92 12.42 2.16
C GLU A 221 10.60 11.08 2.47
N CYS A 222 11.61 11.07 3.34
CA CYS A 222 12.39 9.87 3.63
C CYS A 222 12.17 9.31 5.04
N GLY A 223 11.29 9.92 5.84
CA GLY A 223 10.98 9.50 7.20
C GLY A 223 12.13 9.65 8.21
N THR A 224 13.27 10.22 7.81
CA THR A 224 14.43 10.37 8.69
C THR A 224 14.14 11.41 9.76
N LYS A 225 14.34 11.04 11.03
CA LYS A 225 14.24 11.98 12.16
C LYS A 225 15.26 13.11 12.01
N PHE A 226 14.83 14.33 12.33
CA PHE A 226 15.74 15.46 12.40
C PHE A 226 16.55 15.40 13.69
N THR A 227 17.84 15.66 13.58
CA THR A 227 18.80 15.66 14.69
C THR A 227 19.68 16.90 14.55
N ILE A 228 20.55 17.17 15.53
CA ILE A 228 21.50 18.31 15.49
C ILE A 228 22.36 18.29 14.20
N THR A 229 22.69 17.11 13.68
CA THR A 229 23.46 16.94 12.44
C THR A 229 22.60 16.94 11.18
N ASN A 230 21.31 16.61 11.27
CA ASN A 230 20.38 16.54 10.15
C ASN A 230 19.38 17.70 10.19
N ARG A 231 19.79 18.84 9.64
CA ARG A 231 19.02 20.09 9.65
C ARG A 231 17.72 19.98 8.85
N ARG A 232 16.67 20.62 9.37
CA ARG A 232 15.35 20.79 8.74
C ARG A 232 15.47 21.76 7.57
N HIS A 233 14.76 21.48 6.49
CA HIS A 233 14.64 22.35 5.31
C HIS A 233 13.17 22.44 4.92
N HIS A 234 12.62 23.66 4.86
CA HIS A 234 11.24 23.88 4.43
C HIS A 234 11.15 24.20 2.95
N CYS A 235 10.29 23.49 2.23
CA CYS A 235 10.09 23.73 0.81
C CYS A 235 9.19 24.96 0.59
N ARG A 236 9.74 26.02 0.01
CA ARG A 236 8.99 27.25 -0.33
C ARG A 236 7.86 27.02 -1.35
N HIS A 237 7.87 25.90 -2.07
CA HIS A 237 6.84 25.58 -3.07
C HIS A 237 5.63 24.85 -2.47
N CYS A 238 5.84 23.91 -1.54
CA CYS A 238 4.77 23.04 -1.01
C CYS A 238 4.69 22.99 0.51
N GLY A 239 5.48 23.78 1.24
CA GLY A 239 5.48 23.88 2.70
C GLY A 239 6.07 22.68 3.45
N ARG A 240 6.52 21.62 2.76
CA ARG A 240 7.00 20.37 3.38
C ARG A 240 8.34 20.53 4.12
N VAL A 241 8.49 19.83 5.24
CA VAL A 241 9.74 19.70 6.01
C VAL A 241 10.58 18.52 5.49
N LEU A 242 11.81 18.80 5.06
CA LEU A 242 12.70 17.88 4.36
C LEU A 242 14.11 17.85 4.99
N CYS A 243 14.83 16.74 4.80
CA CYS A 243 16.26 16.65 5.16
C CYS A 243 17.15 17.22 4.03
N LYS A 244 18.42 17.52 4.35
CA LYS A 244 19.40 18.06 3.39
C LYS A 244 19.53 17.25 2.09
N ARG A 245 19.29 15.94 2.14
CA ARG A 245 19.38 15.06 0.96
C ARG A 245 18.13 15.15 0.08
N CYS A 246 16.96 15.22 0.69
CA CYS A 246 15.68 15.37 -0.02
C CYS A 246 15.47 16.79 -0.53
N SER A 247 16.13 17.78 0.09
CA SER A 247 16.00 19.20 -0.26
C SER A 247 16.74 19.61 -1.54
N VAL A 248 17.31 18.70 -2.33
CA VAL A 248 18.13 19.00 -3.53
C VAL A 248 17.58 18.34 -4.82
N ASN A 249 16.55 17.50 -4.74
CA ASN A 249 16.00 16.82 -5.94
C ASN A 249 15.01 17.73 -6.70
N GLU A 250 15.19 17.91 -8.02
CA GLU A 250 14.30 18.69 -8.91
C GLU A 250 14.03 17.94 -10.24
N LEU A 251 12.78 18.00 -10.76
CA LEU A 251 12.37 17.54 -12.11
C LEU A 251 11.23 18.43 -12.67
N PRO A 252 11.10 18.57 -14.00
CA PRO A 252 10.08 19.41 -14.66
C PRO A 252 8.74 18.68 -14.86
N ILE A 253 7.61 19.39 -14.69
CA ILE A 253 6.25 18.91 -15.04
C ILE A 253 5.55 19.98 -15.89
N MET A 254 4.85 19.53 -16.94
CA MET A 254 3.97 20.34 -17.79
C MET A 254 2.68 20.69 -17.04
N LYS A 255 2.68 21.78 -16.28
CA LYS A 255 1.47 22.40 -15.75
C LYS A 255 1.46 23.85 -16.21
N PHE A 256 0.44 24.23 -16.98
CA PHE A 256 0.23 25.60 -17.49
C PHE A 256 1.23 26.09 -18.56
N ASN A 257 1.68 25.23 -19.48
CA ASN A 257 2.59 25.60 -20.59
C ASN A 257 3.88 26.32 -20.17
N LEU A 258 4.31 26.17 -18.90
CA LEU A 258 5.53 26.76 -18.38
C LEU A 258 6.36 25.68 -17.69
N GLN A 259 7.65 25.61 -18.05
CA GLN A 259 8.66 24.78 -17.40
C GLN A 259 9.10 25.46 -16.10
N LYS A 260 8.57 25.03 -14.94
CA LYS A 260 9.19 25.30 -13.64
C LYS A 260 9.21 24.01 -12.79
N PRO A 261 10.34 23.67 -12.12
CA PRO A 261 10.51 22.40 -11.44
C PRO A 261 9.67 22.32 -10.16
N ILE A 262 8.97 21.19 -9.96
CA ILE A 262 8.20 20.90 -8.75
C ILE A 262 8.52 19.48 -8.27
N ARG A 263 8.73 19.32 -6.96
CA ARG A 263 9.07 18.05 -6.29
C ARG A 263 7.89 17.09 -6.18
N MET A 264 7.88 16.10 -7.06
CA MET A 264 7.27 14.79 -6.81
C MET A 264 8.39 13.76 -6.87
N THR A 265 8.46 12.84 -5.90
CA THR A 265 9.42 11.74 -6.01
C THR A 265 9.10 10.94 -7.26
N ARG A 266 10.03 10.91 -8.22
CA ARG A 266 9.97 10.14 -9.48
C ARG A 266 9.43 8.72 -9.29
N HIS A 267 9.60 8.14 -8.10
CA HIS A 267 9.20 6.78 -7.75
C HIS A 267 7.82 6.64 -7.09
N ARG A 268 6.99 7.70 -7.04
CA ARG A 268 5.60 7.68 -6.51
C ARG A 268 4.58 8.06 -7.58
N PHE A 269 3.30 7.77 -7.32
CA PHE A 269 2.18 8.19 -8.15
C PHE A 269 1.59 9.52 -7.66
N SER A 270 1.08 10.33 -8.59
CA SER A 270 0.13 11.41 -8.25
C SER A 270 -1.30 10.88 -8.13
N SER A 271 -2.19 11.63 -7.48
CA SER A 271 -3.61 11.25 -7.36
C SER A 271 -4.31 11.11 -8.72
N GLU A 272 -3.92 11.94 -9.70
CA GLU A 272 -4.41 11.87 -11.07
C GLU A 272 -3.92 10.59 -11.77
N GLU A 273 -2.63 10.23 -11.61
CA GLU A 273 -2.07 8.99 -12.16
C GLU A 273 -2.74 7.75 -11.56
N ILE A 274 -2.99 7.73 -10.26
CA ILE A 274 -3.71 6.62 -9.59
C ILE A 274 -5.07 6.41 -10.23
N THR A 275 -5.83 7.50 -10.39
CA THR A 275 -7.19 7.46 -10.96
C THR A 275 -7.18 6.96 -12.40
N LEU A 276 -6.22 7.42 -13.21
CA LEU A 276 -6.05 6.98 -14.60
C LEU A 276 -5.62 5.51 -14.68
N CYS A 277 -4.65 5.10 -13.87
CA CYS A 277 -4.18 3.71 -13.80
C CYS A 277 -5.33 2.77 -13.44
N ARG A 278 -6.11 3.07 -12.39
CA ARG A 278 -7.27 2.27 -11.98
C ARG A 278 -8.26 2.09 -13.12
N ARG A 279 -8.67 3.21 -13.73
CA ARG A 279 -9.66 3.21 -14.83
C ARG A 279 -9.18 2.40 -16.04
N SER A 280 -7.96 2.65 -16.50
CA SER A 280 -7.40 1.98 -17.68
C SER A 280 -7.16 0.49 -17.43
N LEU A 281 -6.67 0.12 -16.25
CA LEU A 281 -6.43 -1.27 -15.87
C LEU A 281 -7.73 -2.07 -15.79
N LEU A 282 -8.74 -1.55 -15.10
CA LEU A 282 -10.04 -2.22 -14.96
C LEU A 282 -10.72 -2.39 -16.31
N ALA A 283 -10.80 -1.32 -17.12
CA ALA A 283 -11.40 -1.39 -18.46
C ALA A 283 -10.68 -2.40 -19.37
N TRP A 284 -9.35 -2.47 -19.29
CA TRP A 284 -8.58 -3.47 -20.02
C TRP A 284 -8.84 -4.89 -19.51
N TYR A 285 -8.85 -5.08 -18.18
CA TYR A 285 -9.03 -6.37 -17.54
C TYR A 285 -10.41 -6.96 -17.85
N ASP A 286 -11.46 -6.14 -17.81
CA ASP A 286 -12.83 -6.58 -18.13
C ASP A 286 -12.93 -7.16 -19.55
N LYS A 287 -12.13 -6.66 -20.50
CA LYS A 287 -12.10 -7.11 -21.89
C LYS A 287 -11.11 -8.26 -22.16
N HIS A 288 -10.00 -8.34 -21.43
CA HIS A 288 -8.87 -9.21 -21.79
C HIS A 288 -8.50 -10.28 -20.74
N LYS A 289 -9.18 -10.34 -19.59
CA LYS A 289 -8.88 -11.36 -18.56
C LYS A 289 -9.01 -12.77 -19.13
N ARG A 290 -8.00 -13.61 -18.89
CA ARG A 290 -8.08 -15.04 -19.23
C ARG A 290 -9.17 -15.73 -18.42
N LYS A 291 -9.92 -16.60 -19.10
CA LYS A 291 -10.82 -17.56 -18.45
C LYS A 291 -9.98 -18.62 -17.75
N LEU A 292 -10.06 -18.67 -16.43
CA LEU A 292 -9.35 -19.62 -15.59
C LEU A 292 -10.36 -20.25 -14.62
N PRO A 293 -10.24 -21.53 -14.26
CA PRO A 293 -11.22 -22.21 -13.41
C PRO A 293 -11.41 -21.51 -12.05
N TRP A 294 -10.34 -20.97 -11.48
CA TRP A 294 -10.36 -20.17 -10.25
C TRP A 294 -10.63 -18.68 -10.52
N ARG A 295 -11.35 -18.34 -11.59
CA ARG A 295 -11.92 -17.00 -11.82
C ARG A 295 -13.36 -17.06 -12.30
N ASP A 296 -13.84 -18.26 -12.60
CA ASP A 296 -15.13 -18.55 -13.20
C ASP A 296 -16.01 -19.22 -12.15
N TRP A 297 -16.49 -18.41 -11.20
CA TRP A 297 -17.43 -18.85 -10.18
C TRP A 297 -18.71 -18.01 -10.29
N HIS A 298 -19.84 -18.70 -10.19
CA HIS A 298 -21.17 -18.09 -10.03
C HIS A 298 -21.63 -18.14 -8.56
N ASP A 299 -20.79 -18.66 -7.68
CA ASP A 299 -21.08 -18.79 -6.25
C ASP A 299 -21.18 -17.40 -5.60
N THR A 300 -22.30 -17.15 -4.91
CA THR A 300 -22.52 -15.91 -4.14
C THR A 300 -21.91 -15.98 -2.73
N ASP A 301 -21.46 -17.16 -2.30
CA ASP A 301 -20.87 -17.36 -0.99
C ASP A 301 -19.38 -16.99 -0.98
N SER A 302 -19.05 -15.92 -0.26
CA SER A 302 -17.69 -15.41 -0.12
C SER A 302 -16.72 -16.42 0.52
N ASN A 303 -17.19 -17.33 1.37
CA ASN A 303 -16.34 -18.37 1.97
C ASN A 303 -15.93 -19.41 0.93
N ILE A 304 -16.83 -19.80 0.03
CA ILE A 304 -16.51 -20.72 -1.08
C ILE A 304 -15.52 -20.05 -2.03
N VAL A 305 -15.72 -18.76 -2.34
CA VAL A 305 -14.78 -17.99 -3.16
C VAL A 305 -13.42 -17.89 -2.47
N ALA A 306 -13.38 -17.61 -1.17
CA ALA A 306 -12.13 -17.54 -0.40
C ALA A 306 -11.36 -18.87 -0.42
N TYR A 307 -12.07 -20.00 -0.26
CA TYR A 307 -11.49 -21.33 -0.39
C TYR A 307 -10.92 -21.57 -1.79
N ARG A 308 -11.70 -21.30 -2.85
CA ARG A 308 -11.27 -21.43 -4.25
C ARG A 308 -10.03 -20.60 -4.54
N VAL A 309 -9.99 -19.35 -4.07
CA VAL A 309 -8.85 -18.44 -4.23
C VAL A 309 -7.65 -18.99 -3.48
N LEU A 310 -7.80 -19.38 -2.21
CA LEU A 310 -6.71 -19.94 -1.39
C LEU A 310 -6.06 -21.16 -2.06
N VAL A 311 -6.87 -22.12 -2.53
CA VAL A 311 -6.39 -23.33 -3.23
C VAL A 311 -5.57 -22.92 -4.45
N SER A 312 -6.12 -22.03 -5.29
CA SER A 312 -5.46 -21.60 -6.52
C SER A 312 -4.13 -20.86 -6.25
N GLU A 313 -4.11 -19.94 -5.28
CA GLU A 313 -2.92 -19.19 -4.91
C GLU A 313 -1.81 -20.09 -4.36
N LEU A 314 -2.16 -21.04 -3.48
CA LEU A 314 -1.17 -22.00 -2.97
C LEU A 314 -0.65 -22.91 -4.09
N MET A 315 -1.49 -23.34 -5.05
CA MET A 315 -1.03 -24.12 -6.20
C MET A 315 -0.13 -23.31 -7.14
N LEU A 316 -0.44 -22.03 -7.37
CA LEU A 316 0.31 -21.14 -8.29
C LEU A 316 1.67 -20.70 -7.75
N GLN A 317 1.93 -20.84 -6.44
CA GLN A 317 3.25 -20.56 -5.87
C GLN A 317 4.35 -21.36 -6.57
N GLN A 318 5.20 -20.67 -7.33
CA GLN A 318 6.31 -21.28 -8.10
C GLN A 318 5.87 -22.36 -9.10
N THR A 319 4.61 -22.35 -9.55
CA THR A 319 4.06 -23.32 -10.51
C THR A 319 3.38 -22.57 -11.66
N GLN A 320 3.52 -23.07 -12.89
CA GLN A 320 2.94 -22.42 -14.07
C GLN A 320 1.42 -22.61 -14.13
N VAL A 321 0.70 -21.58 -14.58
CA VAL A 321 -0.77 -21.59 -14.73
C VAL A 321 -1.27 -22.81 -15.51
N ALA A 322 -0.64 -23.11 -16.65
CA ALA A 322 -1.06 -24.23 -17.51
C ALA A 322 -0.98 -25.59 -16.81
N THR A 323 -0.01 -25.77 -15.90
CA THR A 323 0.11 -26.99 -15.10
C THR A 323 -0.97 -27.05 -14.03
N VAL A 324 -1.26 -25.92 -13.37
CA VAL A 324 -2.19 -25.87 -12.23
C VAL A 324 -3.63 -26.19 -12.62
N ILE A 325 -4.09 -25.82 -13.82
CA ILE A 325 -5.49 -26.00 -14.27
C ILE A 325 -6.02 -27.41 -13.96
N ARG A 326 -5.34 -28.46 -14.44
CA ARG A 326 -5.79 -29.84 -14.24
C ARG A 326 -5.81 -30.25 -12.76
N TYR A 327 -4.80 -29.84 -12.00
CA TYR A 327 -4.72 -30.17 -10.56
C TYR A 327 -5.80 -29.46 -9.77
N TYR A 328 -6.07 -28.20 -10.11
CA TYR A 328 -7.12 -27.41 -9.50
C TYR A 328 -8.50 -28.03 -9.74
N GLU A 329 -8.82 -28.38 -10.98
CA GLU A 329 -10.10 -29.03 -11.30
C GLU A 329 -10.27 -30.36 -10.56
N THR A 330 -9.24 -31.20 -10.56
CA THR A 330 -9.27 -32.49 -9.83
C THR A 330 -9.47 -32.28 -8.33
N TRP A 331 -8.75 -31.31 -7.76
CA TRP A 331 -8.83 -30.96 -6.35
C TRP A 331 -10.22 -30.44 -5.96
N MET A 332 -10.76 -29.50 -6.74
CA MET A 332 -12.07 -28.89 -6.46
C MET A 332 -13.22 -29.88 -6.65
N ASN A 333 -13.08 -30.86 -7.55
CA ASN A 333 -14.06 -31.94 -7.70
C ASN A 333 -14.08 -32.88 -6.49
N GLN A 334 -12.92 -33.12 -5.87
CA GLN A 334 -12.81 -34.00 -4.71
C GLN A 334 -13.15 -33.29 -3.40
N TRP A 335 -12.72 -32.04 -3.25
CA TRP A 335 -12.95 -31.19 -2.08
C TRP A 335 -13.48 -29.82 -2.51
N PRO A 336 -14.80 -29.67 -2.67
CA PRO A 336 -15.39 -28.42 -3.17
C PRO A 336 -15.37 -27.27 -2.15
N ASN A 337 -15.24 -27.57 -0.86
CA ASN A 337 -15.28 -26.57 0.22
C ASN A 337 -14.32 -26.89 1.37
N VAL A 338 -14.13 -25.94 2.28
CA VAL A 338 -13.19 -26.05 3.41
C VAL A 338 -13.50 -27.24 4.33
N ASN A 339 -14.79 -27.53 4.59
CA ASN A 339 -15.21 -28.65 5.43
C ASN A 339 -14.82 -30.00 4.81
N SER A 340 -15.04 -30.17 3.51
CA SER A 340 -14.67 -31.39 2.79
C SER A 340 -13.16 -31.63 2.81
N LEU A 341 -12.35 -30.56 2.70
CA LEU A 341 -10.89 -30.67 2.77
C LEU A 341 -10.41 -30.97 4.19
N ALA A 342 -11.00 -30.36 5.21
CA ALA A 342 -10.61 -30.57 6.61
C ALA A 342 -10.78 -32.02 7.08
N ASN A 343 -11.76 -32.73 6.50
CA ASN A 343 -12.05 -34.14 6.78
C ASN A 343 -11.22 -35.13 5.94
N ALA A 344 -10.38 -34.65 5.02
CA ALA A 344 -9.61 -35.50 4.14
C ALA A 344 -8.40 -36.14 4.86
N SER A 345 -7.99 -37.33 4.40
CA SER A 345 -6.74 -37.93 4.90
C SER A 345 -5.52 -37.22 4.30
N GLU A 346 -4.42 -37.11 5.05
CA GLU A 346 -3.18 -36.52 4.52
C GLU A 346 -2.66 -37.30 3.30
N ASP A 347 -2.82 -38.62 3.29
CA ASP A 347 -2.37 -39.46 2.17
C ASP A 347 -3.16 -39.17 0.87
N ASP A 348 -4.48 -38.93 0.97
CA ASP A 348 -5.29 -38.52 -0.20
C ASP A 348 -4.89 -37.14 -0.73
N ILE A 349 -4.62 -36.19 0.17
CA ILE A 349 -4.16 -34.85 -0.17
C ILE A 349 -2.81 -34.91 -0.90
N LEU A 350 -1.86 -35.67 -0.38
CA LEU A 350 -0.54 -35.82 -0.99
C LEU A 350 -0.62 -36.55 -2.34
N LYS A 351 -1.54 -37.52 -2.47
CA LYS A 351 -1.82 -38.21 -3.72
C LYS A 351 -2.38 -37.26 -4.78
N CYS A 352 -3.36 -36.42 -4.42
CA CYS A 352 -3.92 -35.42 -5.35
C CYS A 352 -2.90 -34.33 -5.72
N TRP A 353 -1.94 -34.01 -4.84
CA TRP A 353 -0.87 -33.04 -5.10
C TRP A 353 0.36 -33.64 -5.82
N ALA A 354 0.39 -34.96 -6.02
CA ALA A 354 1.55 -35.68 -6.53
C ALA A 354 1.94 -35.19 -7.92
N GLY A 355 3.14 -34.63 -8.03
CA GLY A 355 3.67 -34.06 -9.28
C GLY A 355 3.69 -32.53 -9.34
N LEU A 356 2.94 -31.83 -8.49
CA LEU A 356 2.95 -30.36 -8.43
C LEU A 356 4.20 -29.79 -7.72
N GLY A 357 4.84 -30.61 -6.87
CA GLY A 357 6.01 -30.22 -6.08
C GLY A 357 5.68 -29.30 -4.90
N TYR A 358 6.68 -29.06 -4.04
CA TYR A 358 6.53 -28.27 -2.81
C TYR A 358 5.35 -28.75 -1.94
N TYR A 359 5.38 -30.03 -1.54
CA TYR A 359 4.29 -30.73 -0.84
C TYR A 359 3.86 -30.10 0.50
N ASN A 360 4.73 -29.31 1.13
CA ASN A 360 4.32 -28.54 2.31
C ASN A 360 3.18 -27.56 2.02
N ARG A 361 3.00 -27.12 0.76
CA ARG A 361 1.85 -26.30 0.37
C ARG A 361 0.53 -27.06 0.52
N ALA A 362 0.49 -28.33 0.11
CA ALA A 362 -0.70 -29.19 0.26
C ALA A 362 -1.03 -29.41 1.74
N ARG A 363 -0.02 -29.69 2.56
CA ARG A 363 -0.19 -29.86 4.02
C ARG A 363 -0.65 -28.58 4.70
N ASN A 364 -0.06 -27.46 4.32
CA ASN A 364 -0.46 -26.16 4.85
C ASN A 364 -1.91 -25.84 4.47
N LEU A 365 -2.31 -26.10 3.22
CA LEU A 365 -3.69 -25.94 2.77
C LEU A 365 -4.66 -26.81 3.59
N HIS A 366 -4.30 -28.08 3.85
CA HIS A 366 -5.09 -28.96 4.72
C HIS A 366 -5.19 -28.44 6.16
N LYS A 367 -4.06 -28.04 6.76
CA LYS A 367 -4.03 -27.45 8.11
C LYS A 367 -4.82 -26.15 8.18
N CYS A 368 -4.77 -25.30 7.15
CA CYS A 368 -5.62 -24.11 7.05
C CYS A 368 -7.09 -24.51 7.11
N ALA A 369 -7.51 -25.52 6.35
CA ALA A 369 -8.88 -25.97 6.36
C ALA A 369 -9.31 -26.50 7.74
N GLN A 370 -8.49 -27.33 8.36
CA GLN A 370 -8.73 -27.82 9.73
C GLN A 370 -8.85 -26.68 10.75
N LEU A 371 -7.96 -25.69 10.70
CA LEU A 371 -8.00 -24.52 11.59
C LEU A 371 -9.25 -23.67 11.35
N ILE A 372 -9.62 -23.42 10.09
CA ILE A 372 -10.83 -22.65 9.73
C ILE A 372 -12.08 -23.36 10.25
N VAL A 373 -12.18 -24.68 10.10
CA VAL A 373 -13.32 -25.46 10.59
C VAL A 373 -13.37 -25.47 12.12
N ASN A 374 -12.23 -25.73 12.78
CA ASN A 374 -12.19 -25.95 14.22
C ASN A 374 -12.20 -24.66 15.05
N GLU A 375 -11.55 -23.59 14.59
CA GLU A 375 -11.40 -22.34 15.35
C GLU A 375 -12.33 -21.22 14.86
N TYR A 376 -12.80 -21.29 13.62
CA TYR A 376 -13.61 -20.24 12.99
C TYR A 376 -14.95 -20.76 12.44
N ASN A 377 -15.40 -21.94 12.90
CA ASN A 377 -16.68 -22.56 12.50
C ASN A 377 -16.88 -22.70 10.98
N GLY A 378 -15.79 -22.88 10.23
CA GLY A 378 -15.82 -23.00 8.77
C GLY A 378 -15.82 -21.66 8.03
N GLU A 379 -15.80 -20.53 8.72
CA GLU A 379 -15.73 -19.20 8.13
C GLU A 379 -14.28 -18.69 8.05
N PHE A 380 -13.93 -18.07 6.92
CA PHE A 380 -12.62 -17.48 6.75
C PHE A 380 -12.49 -16.20 7.59
N PRO A 381 -11.35 -15.99 8.28
CA PRO A 381 -11.08 -14.73 8.97
C PRO A 381 -11.09 -13.57 7.98
N HIS A 382 -11.74 -12.44 8.32
CA HIS A 382 -11.75 -11.26 7.46
C HIS A 382 -10.57 -10.31 7.72
N ASP A 383 -9.95 -10.44 8.89
CA ASP A 383 -8.79 -9.65 9.28
C ASP A 383 -7.50 -10.18 8.61
N LEU A 384 -6.76 -9.27 7.99
CA LEU A 384 -5.55 -9.59 7.22
C LEU A 384 -4.43 -10.14 8.13
N ASP A 385 -4.27 -9.57 9.33
CA ASP A 385 -3.22 -9.98 10.25
C ASP A 385 -3.54 -11.34 10.88
N ILE A 386 -4.82 -11.64 11.13
CA ILE A 386 -5.26 -12.99 11.54
C ILE A 386 -4.92 -14.00 10.44
N MET A 387 -5.26 -13.72 9.17
CA MET A 387 -4.91 -14.61 8.06
C MET A 387 -3.40 -14.88 8.00
N ILE A 388 -2.56 -13.84 8.10
CA ILE A 388 -1.10 -13.95 7.99
C ILE A 388 -0.49 -14.72 9.17
N ASN A 389 -0.96 -14.45 10.39
CA ASN A 389 -0.34 -14.98 11.61
C ASN A 389 -0.87 -16.36 12.01
N ARG A 390 -2.10 -16.72 11.60
CA ARG A 390 -2.75 -17.97 12.01
C ARG A 390 -2.78 -19.02 10.91
N LEU A 391 -2.94 -18.65 9.64
CA LEU A 391 -3.11 -19.63 8.56
C LEU A 391 -1.76 -20.07 8.00
N PRO A 392 -1.37 -21.35 8.13
CA PRO A 392 -0.06 -21.82 7.69
C PRO A 392 0.13 -21.67 6.17
N GLY A 393 1.28 -21.16 5.75
CA GLY A 393 1.59 -20.96 4.33
C GLY A 393 0.88 -19.77 3.67
N VAL A 394 0.09 -19.01 4.43
CA VAL A 394 -0.55 -17.77 3.98
C VAL A 394 0.32 -16.58 4.37
N GLY A 395 1.06 -16.04 3.40
CA GLY A 395 1.82 -14.80 3.57
C GLY A 395 1.00 -13.56 3.20
N ARG A 396 1.60 -12.37 3.37
CA ARG A 396 0.97 -11.07 3.05
C ARG A 396 0.36 -11.02 1.64
N TYR A 397 1.03 -11.60 0.64
CA TYR A 397 0.50 -11.71 -0.72
C TYR A 397 -0.79 -12.53 -0.78
N THR A 398 -0.77 -13.78 -0.25
CA THR A 398 -1.91 -14.69 -0.30
C THR A 398 -3.09 -14.14 0.49
N ALA A 399 -2.84 -13.57 1.68
CA ALA A 399 -3.87 -12.92 2.48
C ALA A 399 -4.50 -11.72 1.75
N GLY A 400 -3.68 -10.90 1.08
CA GLY A 400 -4.17 -9.80 0.24
C GLY A 400 -5.02 -10.29 -0.94
N ALA A 401 -4.61 -11.39 -1.59
CA ALA A 401 -5.35 -11.98 -2.70
C ALA A 401 -6.72 -12.53 -2.24
N VAL A 402 -6.75 -13.35 -1.18
CA VAL A 402 -8.00 -13.90 -0.63
C VAL A 402 -8.92 -12.76 -0.17
N SER A 403 -8.42 -11.83 0.64
CA SER A 403 -9.25 -10.75 1.20
C SER A 403 -9.79 -9.78 0.13
N SER A 404 -9.00 -9.43 -0.88
CA SER A 404 -9.46 -8.52 -1.93
C SER A 404 -10.39 -9.18 -2.95
N ILE A 405 -10.17 -10.45 -3.29
CA ILE A 405 -10.96 -11.17 -4.30
C ILE A 405 -12.26 -11.71 -3.70
N ALA A 406 -12.22 -12.30 -2.51
CA ALA A 406 -13.38 -12.95 -1.91
C ALA A 406 -14.23 -12.01 -1.05
N PHE A 407 -13.61 -11.08 -0.32
CA PHE A 407 -14.29 -10.21 0.65
C PHE A 407 -14.34 -8.74 0.22
N SER A 408 -13.85 -8.41 -0.99
CA SER A 408 -13.81 -7.04 -1.51
C SER A 408 -13.09 -6.05 -0.58
N LEU A 409 -12.11 -6.51 0.20
CA LEU A 409 -11.33 -5.66 1.09
C LEU A 409 -10.18 -4.98 0.32
N PRO A 410 -9.88 -3.69 0.56
CA PRO A 410 -8.89 -2.93 -0.21
C PRO A 410 -7.43 -3.22 0.19
N ASN A 411 -7.09 -4.50 0.30
CA ASN A 411 -5.75 -4.96 0.63
C ASN A 411 -4.90 -5.12 -0.64
N PRO A 412 -3.66 -4.60 -0.67
CA PRO A 412 -2.78 -4.73 -1.82
C PRO A 412 -2.20 -6.14 -1.93
N ILE A 413 -1.71 -6.45 -3.13
CA ILE A 413 -0.87 -7.62 -3.39
C ILE A 413 0.46 -7.22 -4.01
N LEU A 414 1.48 -8.07 -3.81
CA LEU A 414 2.79 -7.88 -4.40
C LEU A 414 3.46 -9.23 -4.71
N ASP A 415 3.26 -9.72 -5.94
CA ASP A 415 3.98 -10.89 -6.48
C ASP A 415 5.10 -10.48 -7.46
N GLY A 416 5.77 -11.47 -8.05
CA GLY A 416 6.81 -11.19 -9.05
C GLY A 416 6.31 -10.45 -10.29
N ASN A 417 5.03 -10.58 -10.65
CA ASN A 417 4.41 -9.87 -11.76
C ASN A 417 4.15 -8.39 -11.40
N VAL A 418 3.51 -8.14 -10.26
CA VAL A 418 3.21 -6.80 -9.76
C VAL A 418 4.49 -6.02 -9.45
N ILE A 419 5.48 -6.65 -8.80
CA ILE A 419 6.81 -6.03 -8.58
C ILE A 419 7.38 -5.51 -9.90
N ARG A 420 7.33 -6.33 -10.96
CA ARG A 420 7.88 -5.95 -12.26
C ARG A 420 7.11 -4.80 -12.90
N VAL A 421 5.77 -4.83 -12.85
CA VAL A 421 4.92 -3.75 -13.34
C VAL A 421 5.23 -2.45 -12.60
N LEU A 422 5.20 -2.45 -11.27
CA LEU A 422 5.45 -1.26 -10.45
C LEU A 422 6.87 -0.72 -10.62
N SER A 423 7.88 -1.61 -10.65
CA SER A 423 9.26 -1.20 -10.91
C SER A 423 9.44 -0.51 -12.25
N ARG A 424 8.74 -0.95 -13.31
CA ARG A 424 8.75 -0.30 -14.62
C ARG A 424 7.95 0.99 -14.64
N LEU A 425 6.76 0.99 -14.04
CA LEU A 425 5.93 2.19 -13.95
C LEU A 425 6.65 3.35 -13.29
N ARG A 426 7.48 3.06 -12.28
CA ARG A 426 8.13 4.08 -11.43
C ARG A 426 9.67 4.07 -11.50
N CYS A 427 10.27 3.42 -12.49
CA CYS A 427 11.74 3.30 -12.65
C CYS A 427 12.49 2.88 -11.36
N ILE A 428 11.98 1.88 -10.64
CA ILE A 428 12.62 1.37 -9.42
C ILE A 428 13.55 0.21 -9.78
N GLY A 429 14.86 0.46 -9.72
CA GLY A 429 15.91 -0.53 -9.99
C GLY A 429 16.84 -0.81 -8.82
N SER A 430 16.49 -0.36 -7.61
CA SER A 430 17.16 -0.80 -6.41
C SER A 430 17.02 -2.30 -6.18
N ASP A 431 17.91 -2.85 -5.34
CA ASP A 431 17.88 -4.25 -4.97
C ASP A 431 16.55 -4.59 -4.25
N LEU A 432 15.82 -5.56 -4.79
CA LEU A 432 14.56 -6.09 -4.25
C LEU A 432 14.77 -6.87 -2.95
N LYS A 433 16.01 -7.19 -2.56
CA LYS A 433 16.31 -7.77 -1.24
C LYS A 433 16.26 -6.73 -0.12
N LYS A 434 16.39 -5.43 -0.44
CA LYS A 434 16.35 -4.38 0.57
C LYS A 434 14.92 -4.17 1.05
N LYS A 435 14.71 -4.26 2.37
CA LYS A 435 13.42 -4.00 3.00
C LYS A 435 12.81 -2.65 2.57
N SER A 436 13.63 -1.60 2.47
CA SER A 436 13.18 -0.29 1.99
C SER A 436 12.59 -0.30 0.57
N THR A 437 13.14 -1.11 -0.35
CA THR A 437 12.60 -1.26 -1.71
C THR A 437 11.27 -1.98 -1.67
N THR A 438 11.21 -3.08 -0.92
CA THR A 438 10.01 -3.92 -0.82
C THR A 438 8.86 -3.16 -0.14
N ASP A 439 9.13 -2.44 0.94
CA ASP A 439 8.13 -1.62 1.65
C ASP A 439 7.61 -0.50 0.75
N HIS A 440 8.49 0.12 -0.06
CA HIS A 440 8.08 1.13 -1.04
C HIS A 440 7.17 0.54 -2.12
N LEU A 441 7.48 -0.64 -2.65
CA LEU A 441 6.63 -1.33 -3.62
C LEU A 441 5.27 -1.73 -3.03
N TRP A 442 5.23 -2.15 -1.76
CA TRP A 442 3.97 -2.37 -1.05
C TRP A 442 3.14 -1.10 -0.88
N SER A 443 3.78 0.03 -0.59
CA SER A 443 3.11 1.34 -0.55
C SER A 443 2.52 1.71 -1.91
N LEU A 444 3.27 1.52 -3.00
CA LEU A 444 2.76 1.80 -4.35
C LEU A 444 1.61 0.88 -4.76
N ALA A 445 1.66 -0.39 -4.36
CA ALA A 445 0.54 -1.30 -4.55
C ALA A 445 -0.69 -0.80 -3.79
N ALA A 446 -0.54 -0.42 -2.51
CA ALA A 446 -1.61 0.13 -1.67
C ALA A 446 -2.23 1.40 -2.27
N ASP A 447 -1.39 2.32 -2.78
CA ASP A 447 -1.86 3.54 -3.46
C ASP A 447 -2.76 3.19 -4.66
N LEU A 448 -2.44 2.14 -5.41
CA LEU A 448 -3.21 1.75 -6.58
C LEU A 448 -4.51 1.02 -6.26
N VAL A 449 -4.61 0.24 -5.17
CA VAL A 449 -5.81 -0.57 -4.85
C VAL A 449 -7.09 0.25 -4.97
N CYS A 450 -8.06 -0.26 -5.74
CA CYS A 450 -9.34 0.39 -5.97
C CYS A 450 -10.26 0.11 -4.78
N PRO A 451 -10.79 1.12 -4.07
CA PRO A 451 -11.71 0.87 -2.96
C PRO A 451 -12.97 0.08 -3.36
N GLU A 452 -13.45 0.27 -4.58
CA GLU A 452 -14.73 -0.29 -5.06
C GLU A 452 -14.56 -1.68 -5.71
N ARG A 453 -13.41 -1.94 -6.34
CA ARG A 453 -13.10 -3.21 -7.04
C ARG A 453 -11.68 -3.70 -6.74
N PRO A 454 -11.32 -3.94 -5.46
CA PRO A 454 -9.94 -4.22 -5.08
C PRO A 454 -9.43 -5.54 -5.66
N GLY A 455 -10.25 -6.59 -5.61
CA GLY A 455 -9.92 -7.90 -6.18
C GLY A 455 -9.65 -7.86 -7.68
N ASP A 456 -10.53 -7.22 -8.46
CA ASP A 456 -10.34 -7.09 -9.91
C ASP A 456 -9.10 -6.26 -10.25
N LEU A 457 -8.84 -5.17 -9.51
CA LEU A 457 -7.64 -4.38 -9.75
C LEU A 457 -6.37 -5.17 -9.44
N ASN A 458 -6.32 -5.86 -8.31
CA ASN A 458 -5.19 -6.73 -7.95
C ASN A 458 -4.96 -7.80 -9.03
N GLN A 459 -6.03 -8.46 -9.47
CA GLN A 459 -5.95 -9.42 -10.57
C GLN A 459 -5.52 -8.79 -11.90
N SER A 460 -5.94 -7.57 -12.19
CA SER A 460 -5.52 -6.84 -13.39
C SER A 460 -4.02 -6.55 -13.41
N LEU A 461 -3.41 -6.23 -12.26
CA LEU A 461 -1.97 -5.99 -12.16
C LEU A 461 -1.18 -7.30 -12.38
N MET A 462 -1.64 -8.41 -11.80
CA MET A 462 -1.06 -9.74 -12.04
C MET A 462 -1.17 -10.14 -13.52
N GLU A 463 -2.36 -9.95 -14.11
CA GLU A 463 -2.65 -10.27 -15.50
C GLU A 463 -1.80 -9.45 -16.46
N LEU A 464 -1.67 -8.14 -16.20
CA LEU A 464 -0.84 -7.24 -16.98
C LEU A 464 0.62 -7.71 -16.95
N GLY A 465 1.15 -8.03 -15.76
CA GLY A 465 2.50 -8.57 -15.64
C GLY A 465 2.68 -9.89 -16.39
N ALA A 466 1.69 -10.78 -16.32
CA ALA A 466 1.77 -12.09 -16.95
C ALA A 466 1.70 -12.06 -18.50
N THR A 467 0.92 -11.13 -19.07
CA THR A 467 0.55 -11.18 -20.50
C THR A 467 1.16 -10.07 -21.36
N ILE A 468 1.37 -8.87 -20.80
CA ILE A 468 1.82 -7.68 -21.52
C ILE A 468 3.21 -7.24 -21.04
N CYS A 469 3.33 -6.98 -19.74
CA CYS A 469 4.53 -6.49 -19.10
C CYS A 469 5.45 -7.66 -18.71
N THR A 470 5.83 -8.48 -19.68
CA THR A 470 6.60 -9.72 -19.51
C THR A 470 8.08 -9.46 -19.15
N PRO A 471 8.81 -10.44 -18.57
CA PRO A 471 10.21 -10.27 -18.18
C PRO A 471 11.16 -9.86 -19.33
N GLN A 472 10.92 -10.39 -20.53
CA GLN A 472 11.68 -10.07 -21.75
C GLN A 472 10.70 -9.65 -22.84
N LYS A 473 11.09 -8.68 -23.67
CA LYS A 473 10.29 -8.15 -24.79
C LYS A 473 8.84 -7.80 -24.38
N PRO A 474 8.64 -6.90 -23.40
CA PRO A 474 7.30 -6.48 -22.99
C PRO A 474 6.56 -5.80 -24.15
N LYS A 475 5.25 -6.06 -24.27
CA LYS A 475 4.38 -5.51 -25.31
C LYS A 475 3.91 -4.09 -24.95
N CYS A 476 4.85 -3.15 -24.82
CA CYS A 476 4.56 -1.81 -24.32
C CYS A 476 3.53 -1.05 -25.16
N THR A 477 3.43 -1.33 -26.46
CA THR A 477 2.44 -0.73 -27.39
C THR A 477 1.00 -1.15 -27.10
N GLU A 478 0.81 -2.34 -26.51
CA GLU A 478 -0.51 -2.89 -26.12
C GLU A 478 -0.85 -2.58 -24.66
N CYS A 479 0.04 -1.90 -23.91
CA CYS A 479 -0.13 -1.68 -22.49
C CYS A 479 -1.19 -0.60 -22.19
N PRO A 480 -2.23 -0.90 -21.38
CA PRO A 480 -3.31 0.07 -21.08
C PRO A 480 -2.84 1.26 -20.23
N ILE A 481 -1.73 1.11 -19.51
CA ILE A 481 -1.12 2.13 -18.66
C ILE A 481 0.26 2.58 -19.19
N GLN A 482 0.47 2.43 -20.50
CA GLN A 482 1.71 2.83 -21.18
C GLN A 482 2.06 4.30 -20.90
N LYS A 483 1.06 5.19 -20.96
CA LYS A 483 1.26 6.63 -20.78
C LYS A 483 1.77 7.00 -19.39
N GLN A 484 1.51 6.16 -18.39
CA GLN A 484 1.95 6.33 -17.00
C GLN A 484 3.27 5.58 -16.70
N CYS A 485 3.86 4.90 -17.69
CA CYS A 485 5.06 4.10 -17.49
C CYS A 485 6.32 4.93 -17.68
N LEU A 486 6.97 5.31 -16.58
CA LEU A 486 8.19 6.12 -16.63
C LEU A 486 9.33 5.41 -17.37
N ALA A 487 9.49 4.09 -17.22
CA ALA A 487 10.54 3.36 -17.94
C ALA A 487 10.33 3.38 -19.47
N TYR A 488 9.07 3.39 -19.92
CA TYR A 488 8.75 3.47 -21.34
C TYR A 488 8.91 4.89 -21.89
N GLN A 489 8.45 5.90 -21.14
CA GLN A 489 8.68 7.31 -21.49
C GLN A 489 10.18 7.60 -21.68
N GLN A 490 11.02 7.10 -20.77
CA GLN A 490 12.47 7.26 -20.87
C GLN A 490 13.08 6.57 -22.09
N GLN A 491 12.50 5.45 -22.54
CA GLN A 491 12.95 4.77 -23.74
C GLN A 491 12.64 5.58 -25.00
N ILE A 492 11.48 6.24 -25.07
CA ILE A 492 11.10 7.06 -26.24
C ILE A 492 11.93 8.35 -26.30
N HIS A 493 12.19 8.99 -25.17
CA HIS A 493 12.87 10.28 -25.10
C HIS A 493 14.41 10.20 -25.13
N GLN A 494 15.00 9.06 -25.52
CA GLN A 494 16.46 8.83 -25.59
C GLN A 494 17.23 9.69 -26.62
N SER A 495 16.60 10.64 -27.32
CA SER A 495 17.23 11.53 -28.31
C SER A 495 17.39 13.00 -27.90
N SER A 496 17.00 13.42 -26.69
CA SER A 496 17.40 14.73 -26.15
C SER A 496 18.33 14.53 -24.95
N THR A 497 19.58 14.96 -25.11
CA THR A 497 20.58 15.08 -24.06
C THR A 497 20.07 16.00 -22.93
N ASP A 498 19.37 15.43 -21.96
CA ASP A 498 19.18 16.01 -20.62
C ASP A 498 19.45 14.91 -19.60
N ILE A 499 20.73 14.55 -19.47
CA ILE A 499 21.24 13.51 -18.55
C ILE A 499 21.24 14.00 -17.08
N GLU A 500 20.74 15.20 -16.77
CA GLU A 500 20.70 15.72 -15.39
C GLU A 500 19.36 15.47 -14.66
N GLN A 501 18.84 14.24 -14.67
CA GLN A 501 17.53 13.90 -14.08
C GLN A 501 17.51 12.67 -13.15
N CYS A 502 18.50 12.53 -12.29
CA CYS A 502 18.40 11.85 -10.97
C CYS A 502 19.65 12.31 -10.20
N SER A 503 19.51 12.90 -9.01
CA SER A 503 20.68 13.16 -8.18
C SER A 503 21.48 11.86 -8.07
N THR A 504 22.80 11.93 -8.21
CA THR A 504 23.72 10.78 -8.27
C THR A 504 23.65 9.83 -7.07
N ASN A 505 22.78 10.13 -6.09
CA ASN A 505 22.59 9.42 -4.83
C ASN A 505 21.16 8.90 -4.58
N CYS A 506 20.26 8.86 -5.59
CA CYS A 506 18.95 8.24 -5.39
C CYS A 506 19.07 6.74 -5.08
N THR A 507 18.45 6.30 -3.99
CA THR A 507 18.51 4.91 -3.51
C THR A 507 17.69 3.92 -4.34
N PHE A 508 16.75 4.41 -5.16
CA PHE A 508 15.83 3.60 -5.98
C PHE A 508 16.20 3.56 -7.48
N CYS A 509 16.86 4.61 -8.00
CA CYS A 509 17.30 4.68 -9.41
C CYS A 509 18.29 3.52 -9.72
N LEU A 510 18.24 2.99 -10.95
CA LEU A 510 19.34 2.17 -11.48
C LEU A 510 20.61 3.01 -11.55
N LYS A 511 21.76 2.39 -11.30
CA LYS A 511 23.04 3.04 -11.57
C LYS A 511 23.34 2.97 -13.07
N PRO A 512 24.02 3.97 -13.67
CA PRO A 512 24.39 3.94 -15.08
C PRO A 512 25.18 2.68 -15.49
N THR A 513 26.00 2.14 -14.58
CA THR A 513 26.78 0.91 -14.79
C THR A 513 25.94 -0.36 -14.93
N ASP A 514 24.67 -0.33 -14.49
CA ASP A 514 23.76 -1.48 -14.56
C ASP A 514 22.92 -1.48 -15.85
N ILE A 515 23.07 -0.47 -16.72
CA ILE A 515 22.34 -0.34 -17.99
C ILE A 515 23.16 -0.94 -19.13
N ASP A 516 22.60 -1.97 -19.76
CA ASP A 516 23.13 -2.70 -20.90
C ASP A 516 22.50 -2.15 -22.18
N SER A 517 23.32 -1.57 -23.06
CA SER A 517 22.87 -0.95 -24.32
C SER A 517 22.25 -1.94 -25.32
N SER A 518 22.40 -3.25 -25.10
CA SER A 518 21.85 -4.29 -25.98
C SER A 518 20.36 -4.60 -25.73
N ARG A 519 19.74 -4.02 -24.69
CA ARG A 519 18.35 -4.31 -24.29
C ARG A 519 17.50 -3.05 -24.21
N SER A 520 16.18 -3.21 -24.34
CA SER A 520 15.22 -2.13 -24.13
C SER A 520 15.32 -1.59 -22.70
N LEU A 521 15.17 -0.27 -22.51
CA LEU A 521 15.31 0.35 -21.18
C LEU A 521 14.31 -0.22 -20.18
N VAL A 522 13.09 -0.55 -20.63
CA VAL A 522 12.05 -1.17 -19.80
C VAL A 522 12.49 -2.54 -19.24
N GLU A 523 13.32 -3.29 -19.97
CA GLU A 523 13.81 -4.61 -19.52
C GLU A 523 14.86 -4.54 -18.41
N HIS A 524 15.41 -3.36 -18.12
CA HIS A 524 16.33 -3.15 -17.01
C HIS A 524 15.63 -3.11 -15.65
N TYR A 525 14.30 -2.93 -15.66
CA TYR A 525 13.47 -2.89 -14.46
C TYR A 525 12.61 -4.16 -14.34
N PRO A 526 12.60 -4.82 -13.16
CA PRO A 526 13.45 -4.59 -12.00
C PRO A 526 14.87 -5.13 -12.24
N ARG A 527 15.84 -4.70 -11.43
CA ARG A 527 17.23 -5.18 -11.52
C ARG A 527 17.28 -6.70 -11.38
N LYS A 528 17.87 -7.38 -12.37
CA LYS A 528 17.97 -8.85 -12.40
C LYS A 528 18.77 -9.34 -11.19
N LYS A 529 18.20 -10.32 -10.49
CA LYS A 529 18.90 -11.05 -9.43
C LYS A 529 19.98 -11.93 -10.06
N VAL A 530 21.22 -11.80 -9.61
CA VAL A 530 22.26 -12.79 -9.93
C VAL A 530 21.84 -14.12 -9.32
N LYS A 531 21.67 -15.16 -10.15
CA LYS A 531 21.31 -16.50 -9.67
C LYS A 531 22.51 -17.07 -8.90
N THR A 532 22.29 -17.45 -7.65
CA THR A 532 23.28 -18.18 -6.85
C THR A 532 23.47 -19.57 -7.48
N LYS A 533 24.73 -20.03 -7.60
CA LYS A 533 25.02 -21.39 -8.08
C LYS A 533 24.34 -22.40 -7.15
N GLN A 534 23.61 -23.35 -7.72
CA GLN A 534 22.96 -24.41 -6.96
C GLN A 534 24.02 -25.36 -6.41
N ARG A 535 23.77 -25.94 -5.23
CA ARG A 535 24.67 -26.94 -4.67
C ARG A 535 24.52 -28.24 -5.44
N GLU A 536 25.63 -28.87 -5.81
CA GLU A 536 25.60 -30.19 -6.43
C GLU A 536 25.61 -31.23 -5.32
N GLU A 537 24.73 -32.23 -5.41
CA GLU A 537 24.58 -33.28 -4.40
C GLU A 537 24.41 -34.63 -5.10
N THR A 538 25.17 -35.64 -4.69
CA THR A 538 25.04 -37.00 -5.23
C THR A 538 24.42 -37.90 -4.18
N SER A 539 23.50 -38.77 -4.58
CA SER A 539 22.87 -39.75 -3.69
C SER A 539 22.75 -41.10 -4.37
N PHE A 540 22.91 -42.15 -3.57
CA PHE A 540 22.71 -43.52 -3.99
C PHE A 540 21.30 -43.95 -3.66
N ILE A 541 20.69 -44.66 -4.59
CA ILE A 541 19.39 -45.28 -4.36
C ILE A 541 19.52 -46.77 -4.55
N LEU A 542 18.94 -47.54 -3.63
CA LEU A 542 18.72 -48.96 -3.79
C LEU A 542 17.23 -49.26 -3.98
N VAL A 543 16.91 -49.85 -5.13
CA VAL A 543 15.58 -50.36 -5.45
C VAL A 543 15.56 -51.86 -5.15
N LEU A 544 14.92 -52.22 -4.04
CA LEU A 544 14.65 -53.60 -3.68
C LEU A 544 13.35 -54.04 -4.32
N TYR A 545 13.36 -55.19 -4.98
CA TYR A 545 12.19 -55.78 -5.61
C TYR A 545 12.08 -57.26 -5.30
N ARG A 546 10.84 -57.77 -5.31
CA ARG A 546 10.52 -59.19 -5.14
C ARG A 546 9.45 -59.62 -6.13
N LEU A 547 9.30 -60.93 -6.31
CA LEU A 547 8.23 -61.51 -7.12
C LEU A 547 7.32 -62.37 -6.23
N ASN A 548 6.13 -61.86 -5.90
CA ASN A 548 5.19 -62.56 -5.03
C ASN A 548 3.75 -62.11 -5.24
N PRO A 549 2.87 -62.84 -5.94
CA PRO A 549 2.99 -63.37 -7.32
C PRO A 549 3.12 -62.27 -8.40
N GLN A 550 3.03 -61.00 -8.03
CA GLN A 550 3.31 -59.85 -8.90
C GLN A 550 4.68 -59.25 -8.57
N LEU A 551 5.19 -58.40 -9.46
CA LEU A 551 6.42 -57.66 -9.22
C LEU A 551 6.15 -56.52 -8.24
N GLU A 552 6.81 -56.58 -7.09
CA GLU A 552 6.65 -55.62 -6.00
C GLU A 552 7.98 -54.93 -5.66
N PHE A 553 7.90 -53.71 -5.16
CA PHE A 553 9.02 -52.84 -4.84
C PHE A 553 8.90 -52.32 -3.41
N LEU A 554 10.01 -52.34 -2.66
CA LEU A 554 10.00 -51.85 -1.28
C LEU A 554 10.06 -50.32 -1.27
N MET A 555 9.05 -49.70 -0.66
CA MET A 555 8.92 -48.26 -0.49
C MET A 555 9.01 -47.90 0.99
N LEU A 556 9.69 -46.79 1.29
CA LEU A 556 9.87 -46.25 2.63
C LEU A 556 9.16 -44.90 2.75
N LYS A 557 8.39 -44.70 3.83
CA LYS A 557 7.76 -43.40 4.12
C LYS A 557 8.81 -42.46 4.73
N GLN A 558 9.09 -41.35 4.06
CA GLN A 558 10.12 -40.40 4.49
C GLN A 558 9.75 -39.75 5.83
N LYS A 559 10.70 -39.73 6.78
CA LYS A 559 10.52 -39.13 8.12
C LYS A 559 10.17 -37.64 8.04
N GLN A 560 9.46 -37.15 9.05
CA GLN A 560 8.83 -35.83 9.04
C GLN A 560 9.78 -34.62 8.90
N SER A 561 11.09 -34.79 9.13
CA SER A 561 12.09 -33.72 9.13
C SER A 561 12.78 -33.43 7.78
N ASN A 562 12.56 -34.24 6.74
CA ASN A 562 13.31 -34.14 5.48
C ASN A 562 12.56 -33.33 4.39
N LEU A 563 13.28 -32.88 3.35
CA LEU A 563 12.77 -32.07 2.22
C LEU A 563 11.52 -32.68 1.54
N LEU A 564 11.39 -34.00 1.58
CA LEU A 564 10.31 -34.80 0.97
C LEU A 564 9.54 -35.61 2.01
N SER A 565 9.52 -35.13 3.26
CA SER A 565 8.77 -35.66 4.40
C SER A 565 7.38 -36.16 3.99
N GLY A 566 6.99 -37.34 4.49
CA GLY A 566 5.69 -38.00 4.28
C GLY A 566 5.46 -38.61 2.90
N LEU A 567 6.33 -38.37 1.91
CA LEU A 567 6.27 -39.07 0.62
C LEU A 567 6.90 -40.46 0.72
N TRP A 568 6.48 -41.34 -0.19
CA TRP A 568 7.14 -42.62 -0.40
C TRP A 568 8.42 -42.43 -1.23
N SER A 569 9.45 -43.20 -0.88
CA SER A 569 10.75 -43.17 -1.54
C SER A 569 11.41 -44.54 -1.52
N PHE A 570 12.34 -44.78 -2.43
CA PHE A 570 13.29 -45.87 -2.31
C PHE A 570 14.34 -45.54 -1.25
N PHE A 571 15.12 -46.55 -0.87
CA PHE A 571 16.23 -46.37 0.07
C PHE A 571 17.27 -45.42 -0.53
N GLU A 572 17.46 -44.25 0.09
CA GLU A 572 18.33 -43.18 -0.39
C GLU A 572 19.42 -42.86 0.64
N VAL A 573 20.66 -42.76 0.17
CA VAL A 573 21.84 -42.41 0.97
C VAL A 573 22.61 -41.29 0.29
N ILE A 574 22.96 -40.23 1.02
CA ILE A 574 23.79 -39.14 0.51
C ILE A 574 25.25 -39.61 0.38
N SER A 575 25.92 -39.24 -0.71
CA SER A 575 27.30 -39.65 -0.93
C SER A 575 28.27 -39.08 0.10
N PRO A 576 29.24 -39.88 0.59
CA PRO A 576 30.27 -39.39 1.49
C PRO A 576 31.32 -38.52 0.73
N PRO A 577 32.12 -37.71 1.43
CA PRO A 577 33.05 -36.74 0.81
C PRO A 577 34.15 -37.37 -0.06
N ASP A 578 34.54 -38.61 0.22
CA ASP A 578 35.61 -39.37 -0.44
C ASP A 578 35.11 -40.21 -1.64
N PHE A 579 33.87 -39.98 -2.07
CA PHE A 579 33.17 -40.83 -3.03
C PHE A 579 33.88 -41.01 -4.39
N ASP A 580 34.44 -39.96 -4.98
CA ASP A 580 35.09 -40.02 -6.29
C ASP A 580 36.30 -40.98 -6.30
N GLN A 581 36.82 -41.29 -5.12
CA GLN A 581 37.96 -42.20 -4.91
C GLN A 581 37.52 -43.65 -4.62
N MET A 582 36.22 -43.90 -4.40
CA MET A 582 35.70 -45.23 -4.08
C MET A 582 35.46 -46.07 -5.35
N ASN A 583 35.97 -47.31 -5.38
CA ASN A 583 35.62 -48.30 -6.40
C ASN A 583 34.21 -48.88 -6.19
N GLU A 584 33.67 -49.59 -7.19
CA GLU A 584 32.30 -50.10 -7.16
C GLU A 584 32.01 -51.01 -5.95
N ARG A 585 32.99 -51.84 -5.55
CA ARG A 585 32.83 -52.73 -4.38
C ARG A 585 32.67 -51.93 -3.09
N LYS A 586 33.52 -50.92 -2.85
CA LYS A 586 33.42 -50.03 -1.69
C LYS A 586 32.09 -49.26 -1.67
N ARG A 587 31.59 -48.83 -2.83
CA ARG A 587 30.28 -48.16 -2.96
C ARG A 587 29.13 -49.07 -2.54
N LYS A 588 29.13 -50.34 -2.96
CA LYS A 588 28.12 -51.32 -2.56
C LYS A 588 28.20 -51.66 -1.08
N THR A 589 29.41 -51.80 -0.52
CA THR A 589 29.61 -52.02 0.92
C THR A 589 29.03 -50.89 1.75
N PHE A 590 29.36 -49.64 1.40
CA PHE A 590 28.81 -48.46 2.08
C PHE A 590 27.27 -48.44 2.03
N LEU A 591 26.69 -48.78 0.87
CA LEU A 591 25.24 -48.81 0.71
C LEU A 591 24.58 -49.84 1.63
N ILE A 592 25.18 -51.03 1.79
CA ILE A 592 24.71 -52.07 2.72
C ILE A 592 24.84 -51.63 4.17
N GLU A 593 25.96 -51.01 4.56
CA GLU A 593 26.19 -50.52 5.93
C GLU A 593 25.12 -49.53 6.40
N GLN A 594 24.56 -48.75 5.48
CA GLN A 594 23.49 -47.80 5.78
C GLN A 594 22.12 -48.47 5.96
N ILE A 595 21.93 -49.70 5.47
CA ILE A 595 20.69 -50.45 5.59
C ILE A 595 20.80 -51.41 6.78
N GLN A 596 20.76 -50.88 8.01
CA GLN A 596 21.04 -51.65 9.24
C GLN A 596 20.04 -52.78 9.60
N HIS A 597 19.09 -53.14 8.74
CA HIS A 597 18.06 -54.16 9.02
C HIS A 597 17.63 -55.00 7.80
N ILE A 598 18.36 -54.95 6.68
CA ILE A 598 18.04 -55.72 5.46
C ILE A 598 19.27 -56.55 5.07
N SER A 599 19.15 -57.88 5.16
CA SER A 599 20.24 -58.79 4.82
C SER A 599 20.32 -58.98 3.30
N CYS A 600 20.94 -58.02 2.59
CA CYS A 600 21.18 -58.14 1.15
C CYS A 600 22.63 -58.58 0.88
N ASN A 601 22.82 -59.63 0.07
CA ASN A 601 24.15 -60.02 -0.39
C ASN A 601 24.71 -58.98 -1.38
N ILE A 602 25.95 -58.54 -1.17
CA ILE A 602 26.65 -57.55 -1.99
C ILE A 602 26.74 -57.94 -3.47
N ASP A 603 26.83 -59.24 -3.77
CA ASP A 603 26.92 -59.76 -5.14
C ASP A 603 25.60 -59.65 -5.91
N ASN A 604 24.48 -59.51 -5.20
CA ASN A 604 23.15 -59.36 -5.79
C ASN A 604 22.82 -57.91 -6.17
N ILE A 605 23.56 -56.94 -5.63
CA ILE A 605 23.38 -55.52 -5.92
C ILE A 605 24.01 -55.17 -7.27
N LYS A 606 23.19 -54.70 -8.19
CA LYS A 606 23.62 -54.28 -9.54
C LYS A 606 23.34 -52.82 -9.80
N LEU A 607 24.23 -52.17 -10.55
CA LEU A 607 24.04 -50.82 -11.03
C LEU A 607 22.98 -50.83 -12.15
N ALA A 608 21.91 -50.04 -11.98
CA ALA A 608 20.93 -49.77 -13.03
C ALA A 608 21.37 -48.60 -13.92
N GLY A 609 22.00 -47.59 -13.34
CA GLY A 609 22.45 -46.39 -14.07
C GLY A 609 22.41 -45.15 -13.19
N GLN A 610 22.26 -44.00 -13.82
CA GLN A 610 22.20 -42.70 -13.13
C GLN A 610 21.15 -41.79 -13.75
N CYS A 611 20.60 -40.87 -12.95
CA CYS A 611 19.73 -39.81 -13.43
C CYS A 611 19.96 -38.50 -12.66
N ARG A 612 19.72 -37.36 -13.31
CA ARG A 612 19.86 -36.03 -12.70
C ARG A 612 18.49 -35.39 -12.48
N HIS A 613 18.31 -34.73 -11.35
CA HIS A 613 17.09 -34.03 -10.99
C HIS A 613 17.41 -32.67 -10.38
N LEU A 614 16.79 -31.62 -10.95
CA LEU A 614 17.02 -30.25 -10.53
C LEU A 614 15.94 -29.81 -9.54
N PHE A 615 16.36 -29.49 -8.31
CA PHE A 615 15.57 -28.75 -7.33
C PHE A 615 15.91 -27.26 -7.41
N SER A 616 15.12 -26.41 -6.74
CA SER A 616 15.37 -24.95 -6.74
C SER A 616 16.74 -24.55 -6.19
N HIS A 617 17.26 -25.30 -5.22
CA HIS A 617 18.51 -25.01 -4.50
C HIS A 617 19.57 -26.10 -4.63
N ILE A 618 19.23 -27.24 -5.25
CA ILE A 618 20.09 -28.43 -5.36
C ILE A 618 20.02 -28.96 -6.78
N ASP A 619 21.16 -29.25 -7.37
CA ASP A 619 21.26 -30.10 -8.55
C ASP A 619 21.67 -31.50 -8.11
N LYS A 620 20.73 -32.44 -8.14
CA LYS A 620 20.87 -33.74 -7.49
C LYS A 620 21.12 -34.84 -8.52
N GLN A 621 22.21 -35.57 -8.34
CA GLN A 621 22.54 -36.75 -9.14
C GLN A 621 22.22 -38.02 -8.35
N TYR A 622 21.41 -38.89 -8.94
CA TYR A 622 21.04 -40.18 -8.38
C TYR A 622 21.80 -41.30 -9.08
N ILE A 623 22.53 -42.10 -8.32
CA ILE A 623 23.16 -43.34 -8.79
C ILE A 623 22.33 -44.50 -8.28
N ILE A 624 21.81 -45.29 -9.22
CA ILE A 624 20.69 -46.20 -8.97
C ILE A 624 21.20 -47.62 -8.99
N TYR A 625 21.03 -48.32 -7.88
CA TYR A 625 21.25 -49.74 -7.73
C TYR A 625 19.92 -50.46 -7.56
N TYR A 626 19.91 -51.74 -7.90
CA TYR A 626 18.77 -52.62 -7.70
C TYR A 626 19.23 -54.00 -7.24
N ALA A 627 18.42 -54.65 -6.41
CA ALA A 627 18.66 -56.01 -5.96
C ALA A 627 17.34 -56.77 -5.79
N LEU A 628 17.38 -58.07 -6.11
CA LEU A 628 16.28 -58.99 -5.82
C LEU A 628 16.40 -59.41 -4.36
N ASP A 629 15.31 -59.32 -3.61
CA ASP A 629 15.32 -59.64 -2.19
C ASP A 629 13.97 -60.18 -1.72
N ASP A 630 13.95 -61.31 -1.01
CA ASP A 630 12.73 -62.00 -0.54
C ASP A 630 12.43 -61.73 0.95
N LEU A 631 12.90 -60.60 1.47
CA LEU A 631 12.78 -60.30 2.90
C LEU A 631 11.37 -59.90 3.34
N SER A 632 11.07 -60.23 4.61
CA SER A 632 9.93 -59.69 5.35
C SER A 632 10.09 -58.18 5.57
N ILE A 633 8.98 -57.45 5.61
CA ILE A 633 8.97 -55.98 5.79
C ILE A 633 9.71 -55.64 7.09
N PRO A 634 10.84 -54.91 7.02
CA PRO A 634 11.73 -54.76 8.18
C PRO A 634 11.20 -53.74 9.21
N THR A 635 10.28 -52.84 8.84
CA THR A 635 9.78 -51.78 9.73
C THR A 635 8.35 -51.33 9.39
N ALA A 636 7.63 -50.75 10.36
CA ALA A 636 6.30 -50.15 10.16
C ALA A 636 6.28 -48.94 9.19
N GLN A 637 7.45 -48.45 8.77
CA GLN A 637 7.60 -47.34 7.81
C GLN A 637 7.92 -47.84 6.39
N ALA A 638 7.89 -49.15 6.15
CA ALA A 638 8.19 -49.78 4.88
C ALA A 638 6.96 -50.55 4.35
N GLN A 639 6.72 -50.54 3.05
CA GLN A 639 5.63 -51.27 2.41
C GLN A 639 6.01 -51.73 1.01
N TRP A 640 5.54 -52.91 0.61
CA TRP A 640 5.71 -53.43 -0.75
C TRP A 640 4.62 -52.89 -1.67
N PHE A 641 5.03 -52.27 -2.78
CA PHE A 641 4.14 -51.68 -3.78
C PHE A 641 4.27 -52.41 -5.11
N THR A 642 3.14 -52.70 -5.76
CA THR A 642 3.12 -53.09 -7.18
C THR A 642 3.57 -51.93 -8.09
N GLU A 643 3.89 -52.22 -9.35
CA GLU A 643 4.23 -51.19 -10.36
C GLU A 643 3.16 -50.10 -10.44
N GLU A 644 1.87 -50.46 -10.40
CA GLU A 644 0.75 -49.51 -10.43
C GLU A 644 0.69 -48.65 -9.14
N GLN A 645 0.91 -49.26 -7.98
CA GLN A 645 0.94 -48.55 -6.70
C GLN A 645 2.11 -47.57 -6.63
N VAL A 646 3.29 -47.91 -7.15
CA VAL A 646 4.41 -46.96 -7.25
C VAL A 646 4.02 -45.74 -8.09
N LEU A 647 3.35 -45.93 -9.23
CA LEU A 647 2.98 -44.83 -10.12
C LEU A 647 1.87 -43.92 -9.58
N THR A 648 0.93 -44.51 -8.83
CA THR A 648 -0.27 -43.84 -8.30
C THR A 648 -0.13 -43.29 -6.89
N SER A 649 0.91 -43.70 -6.15
CA SER A 649 1.20 -43.21 -4.80
C SER A 649 1.88 -41.84 -4.80
N ALA A 650 1.91 -41.21 -3.63
CA ALA A 650 2.56 -39.93 -3.39
C ALA A 650 4.10 -40.08 -3.37
N ILE A 651 4.69 -40.23 -4.56
CA ILE A 651 6.15 -40.25 -4.79
C ILE A 651 6.62 -39.01 -5.54
N SER A 652 7.86 -38.58 -5.29
CA SER A 652 8.45 -37.44 -5.99
C SER A 652 8.69 -37.74 -7.48
N THR A 653 8.75 -36.70 -8.31
CA THR A 653 9.10 -36.84 -9.74
C THR A 653 10.53 -37.36 -9.92
N ALA A 654 11.43 -37.11 -8.98
CA ALA A 654 12.75 -37.72 -8.93
C ALA A 654 12.64 -39.24 -8.73
N MET A 655 11.85 -39.70 -7.76
CA MET A 655 11.66 -41.15 -7.52
C MET A 655 10.96 -41.86 -8.67
N LYS A 656 10.03 -41.19 -9.38
CA LYS A 656 9.45 -41.71 -10.64
C LYS A 656 10.52 -41.96 -11.71
N LYS A 657 11.47 -41.04 -11.89
CA LYS A 657 12.60 -41.22 -12.82
C LYS A 657 13.48 -42.38 -12.39
N VAL A 658 13.80 -42.47 -11.10
CA VAL A 658 14.63 -43.54 -10.54
C VAL A 658 13.97 -44.91 -10.75
N PHE A 659 12.67 -45.00 -10.46
CA PHE A 659 11.88 -46.20 -10.68
C PHE A 659 11.94 -46.66 -12.15
N ASN A 660 11.72 -45.75 -13.09
CA ASN A 660 11.75 -46.08 -14.51
C ASN A 660 13.11 -46.62 -14.97
N VAL A 661 14.22 -46.03 -14.47
CA VAL A 661 15.58 -46.51 -14.79
C VAL A 661 15.80 -47.92 -14.22
N ALA A 662 15.43 -48.16 -12.96
CA ALA A 662 15.57 -49.47 -12.32
C ALA A 662 14.68 -50.53 -13.01
N LEU A 663 13.41 -50.22 -13.25
CA LEU A 663 12.44 -51.11 -13.87
C LEU A 663 12.86 -51.53 -15.27
N THR A 664 13.39 -50.61 -16.06
CA THR A 664 13.91 -50.90 -17.41
C THR A 664 15.04 -51.95 -17.35
N GLN A 665 15.96 -51.79 -16.40
CA GLN A 665 17.09 -52.73 -16.25
C GLN A 665 16.65 -54.08 -15.68
N ILE A 666 15.68 -54.11 -14.77
CA ILE A 666 15.07 -55.34 -14.26
C ILE A 666 14.39 -56.11 -15.40
N LYS A 667 13.61 -55.41 -16.24
CA LYS A 667 12.97 -55.98 -17.45
C LYS A 667 14.03 -56.55 -18.40
N LEU A 668 15.03 -55.76 -18.80
CA LEU A 668 16.10 -56.19 -19.72
C LEU A 668 16.84 -57.43 -19.22
N ARG A 669 17.14 -57.51 -17.93
CA ARG A 669 17.84 -58.64 -17.35
C ARG A 669 16.98 -59.91 -17.30
N ALA A 670 15.67 -59.78 -17.12
CA ALA A 670 14.75 -60.91 -17.20
C ALA A 670 14.73 -61.52 -18.62
N PHE A 671 14.86 -60.70 -19.67
CA PHE A 671 14.91 -61.17 -21.06
C PHE A 671 16.27 -61.75 -21.49
N ASN A 672 17.38 -61.25 -20.93
CA ASN A 672 18.75 -61.64 -21.34
C ASN A 672 19.37 -62.77 -20.48
N GLY A 673 18.76 -63.15 -19.36
CA GLY A 673 19.36 -64.05 -18.37
C GLY A 673 19.01 -65.53 -18.54
N LYS A 674 19.98 -66.38 -18.91
CA LYS A 674 19.87 -67.85 -19.00
C LYS A 674 19.60 -68.61 -17.66
N LYS A 675 19.19 -67.96 -16.56
CA LYS A 675 19.09 -68.63 -15.23
C LYS A 675 17.92 -68.26 -14.31
N ASN A 676 16.98 -67.37 -14.66
CA ASN A 676 15.82 -67.05 -13.79
C ASN A 676 14.48 -67.27 -14.50
N GLY A 677 14.05 -68.54 -14.65
CA GLY A 677 12.84 -68.90 -15.39
C GLY A 677 11.52 -68.32 -14.85
N THR A 678 11.46 -67.85 -13.60
CA THR A 678 10.25 -67.28 -12.98
C THR A 678 9.97 -65.83 -13.40
N LEU A 679 11.00 -64.97 -13.45
CA LEU A 679 10.89 -63.56 -13.87
C LEU A 679 10.66 -63.41 -15.37
N GLU A 680 11.33 -64.24 -16.17
CA GLU A 680 11.15 -64.27 -17.63
C GLU A 680 9.71 -64.66 -18.01
N ASN A 681 9.14 -65.65 -17.31
CA ASN A 681 7.74 -66.08 -17.50
C ASN A 681 6.71 -65.01 -17.07
N TYR A 682 7.02 -64.20 -16.05
CA TYR A 682 6.15 -63.09 -15.63
C TYR A 682 6.07 -62.00 -16.70
N PHE A 683 7.21 -61.57 -17.27
CA PHE A 683 7.23 -60.54 -18.31
C PHE A 683 6.78 -61.04 -19.69
N LYS A 684 6.95 -62.33 -20.03
CA LYS A 684 6.38 -62.91 -21.27
C LYS A 684 4.84 -62.96 -21.28
N LYS A 685 4.18 -62.99 -20.11
CA LYS A 685 2.71 -63.02 -19.98
C LYS A 685 2.05 -61.64 -20.01
N LYS A 686 2.82 -60.54 -19.98
CA LYS A 686 2.31 -59.16 -20.08
C LYS A 686 2.89 -58.52 -21.35
N PRO A 687 2.08 -57.95 -22.26
CA PRO A 687 2.61 -57.24 -23.42
C PRO A 687 3.43 -56.02 -22.96
N LEU A 688 4.48 -55.73 -23.73
CA LEU A 688 5.47 -54.67 -23.50
C LEU A 688 4.87 -53.27 -23.33
#